data_AF-A0A4E9EG15-F1
#
_entry.id   AF-A0A4E9EG15-F1
#
_cell.length_a   1.000
_cell.length_b   1.000
_cell.length_c   1.000
_cell.angle_alpha   90.00
_cell.angle_beta   90.00
_cell.angle_gamma   90.00
#
_symmetry.space_group_name_H-M   'P 1'
#
loop_
_entity.id
_entity.type
_entity.pdbx_description
1 polymer ?
#
loop_
_entity_poly.entity_id
_entity_poly.type
_entity_poly.pdbx_seq_one_letter_code
_entity_poly.pdbx_strand_id
1 'polypeptide(L)'
;MATTTVQTTAPAEYTTVQLLTPNGPVSRRVRCGKPRTPTLGEMPIIDLSSIDGDESARKALSTQIKAAAENTGFFYVSNHGIPQDLIEEALQQCKNFFDQSQDDKDRVAFTKAGKFCGYHGVGSTQINNKETKDNKETFSMRYDTRIDPSHDCVDDINSNFDSIDFVWNGTSHLTKFRPVLTEFYQRRLTLARKLIRLFALALELPEDYFDSIITTPGADAVHLHYPGTEETDDIDVGIGSHTDIQCVTLLWQDMSGGLQVLSADDEWLDARPIEGTLVINIGDFLQRLSNNRFKSTVHRVYNRQKASRYAMPFFLGFNPDAVCEVVPTCTDAEHPPLYEPISCGEPPRTNNARNNPITYDSGRSSVKFGKPNSDYIMTHRIPPTTKEHGTSIVAPPFHYHIHQDEFFNVQSGMGRFYRGIAKEPFAVLSDEPNGQRKASIKAGRYHRFENASETEDLVVDIHLAPESYENEQRFFRNFFGYLDDCREAGKPPSFFQLMVFLHDGDTPLAVPMPWEWLGKIANIYIAMTSLLWSLIPWVDSSAGWHKHQAPYTANATYLHTLDVWVPKATDSHCLPTPDFVPRDPGTWVVYIHGGAWRDPLVDSSSFEAAALKLLRDKEAHISGIASINYPLSSHPNHPTHPAPPRDPSQPVDIARTAKHPDHIVAVLAAIAYLQNELGVAHDYVLSGHSCGATLTFQTVMNPDRWGAAPKVKKPKVIAPLNGLYDLAAFINNPPESHKNLQPLYVEFTKNAFGDDETVWRDICPTIVSDWSEEWPEGKVVVFAQSKNDSLVPYSQTELMKEHLRKTSKLEVIEMAASGDHNDLWKQADQIVQIIKRAVEYHSKV
;
A
#
# COMPACT_ATOMS: atom_id res chain seq x y z
N MET A 1 21.22 -59.25 9.39
CA MET A 1 21.71 -57.87 9.19
C MET A 1 20.55 -57.10 8.59
N ALA A 2 20.03 -56.11 9.31
CA ALA A 2 18.87 -55.32 8.87
C ALA A 2 19.34 -54.14 8.03
N THR A 3 18.74 -53.99 6.85
CA THR A 3 18.98 -52.93 5.88
C THR A 3 18.19 -51.69 6.31
N THR A 4 18.87 -50.59 6.63
CA THR A 4 18.24 -49.32 6.97
C THR A 4 18.01 -48.51 5.69
N THR A 5 16.76 -48.43 5.25
CA THR A 5 16.33 -47.61 4.12
C THR A 5 16.27 -46.14 4.57
N VAL A 6 17.15 -45.30 4.06
CA VAL A 6 17.08 -43.83 4.27
C VAL A 6 16.06 -43.27 3.29
N GLN A 7 14.93 -42.83 3.81
CA GLN A 7 13.87 -42.17 3.06
C GLN A 7 14.29 -40.72 2.78
N THR A 8 14.77 -40.43 1.58
CA THR A 8 14.99 -39.06 1.11
C THR A 8 13.65 -38.37 0.88
N THR A 9 13.30 -37.41 1.73
CA THR A 9 12.12 -36.54 1.59
C THR A 9 12.35 -35.51 0.48
N ALA A 10 11.38 -35.37 -0.43
CA ALA A 10 11.39 -34.38 -1.50
C ALA A 10 11.51 -32.93 -0.94
N PRO A 11 12.15 -32.01 -1.67
CA PRO A 11 12.22 -30.60 -1.28
C PRO A 11 10.81 -29.99 -1.20
N ALA A 12 10.60 -29.14 -0.19
CA ALA A 12 9.33 -28.47 0.03
C ALA A 12 9.06 -27.44 -1.08
N GLU A 13 7.95 -27.61 -1.79
CA GLU A 13 7.46 -26.65 -2.78
C GLU A 13 6.73 -25.50 -2.07
N TYR A 14 6.70 -24.29 -2.63
CA TYR A 14 6.07 -23.11 -2.03
C TYR A 14 5.29 -22.29 -3.07
N THR A 15 4.24 -21.61 -2.61
CA THR A 15 3.40 -20.66 -3.34
C THR A 15 3.27 -19.36 -2.53
N THR A 16 2.53 -18.40 -3.06
CA THR A 16 2.27 -17.11 -2.41
C THR A 16 0.78 -16.82 -2.33
N VAL A 17 0.36 -16.28 -1.19
CA VAL A 17 -0.98 -15.76 -0.96
C VAL A 17 -0.89 -14.25 -0.83
N GLN A 18 -1.65 -13.51 -1.64
CA GLN A 18 -1.71 -12.06 -1.58
C GLN A 18 -2.90 -11.65 -0.72
N LEU A 19 -2.68 -10.82 0.28
CA LEU A 19 -3.70 -10.33 1.22
C LEU A 19 -3.94 -8.87 0.95
N LEU A 20 -5.20 -8.44 0.99
CA LEU A 20 -5.51 -7.02 1.00
C LEU A 20 -5.40 -6.50 2.44
N THR A 21 -4.43 -5.63 2.72
CA THR A 21 -4.32 -4.96 4.02
C THR A 21 -4.68 -3.48 3.88
N PRO A 22 -4.97 -2.76 4.98
CA PRO A 22 -5.14 -1.30 4.94
C PRO A 22 -3.95 -0.55 4.33
N ASN A 23 -2.76 -1.16 4.34
CA ASN A 23 -1.52 -0.62 3.78
C ASN A 23 -1.21 -1.21 2.38
N GLY A 24 -2.18 -1.86 1.72
CA GLY A 24 -2.04 -2.43 0.39
C GLY A 24 -1.88 -3.96 0.35
N PRO A 25 -1.69 -4.54 -0.85
CA PRO A 25 -1.58 -5.97 -1.01
C PRO A 25 -0.25 -6.51 -0.49
N VAL A 26 -0.30 -7.40 0.50
CA VAL A 26 0.87 -8.03 1.12
C VAL A 26 0.93 -9.50 0.72
N SER A 27 2.06 -9.96 0.20
CA SER A 27 2.25 -11.38 -0.10
C SER A 27 2.80 -12.15 1.09
N ARG A 28 2.30 -13.36 1.31
CA ARG A 28 2.78 -14.32 2.31
C ARG A 28 3.18 -15.60 1.61
N ARG A 29 4.37 -16.09 1.93
CA ARG A 29 4.85 -17.37 1.45
C ARG A 29 4.03 -18.48 2.12
N VAL A 30 3.78 -19.54 1.36
CA VAL A 30 3.02 -20.70 1.82
C VAL A 30 3.68 -21.95 1.28
N ARG A 31 3.99 -22.92 2.12
CA ARG A 31 4.45 -24.25 1.72
C ARG A 31 3.32 -24.98 1.01
N CYS A 32 3.59 -25.42 -0.22
CA CYS A 32 2.72 -26.31 -0.97
C CYS A 32 2.67 -27.66 -0.25
N GLY A 33 1.46 -28.07 0.09
CA GLY A 33 1.23 -29.29 0.86
C GLY A 33 -0.20 -29.34 1.36
N LYS A 34 -0.60 -30.51 1.86
CA LYS A 34 -1.86 -30.62 2.58
C LYS A 34 -1.74 -29.88 3.91
N PRO A 35 -2.80 -29.18 4.37
CA PRO A 35 -2.83 -28.61 5.70
C PRO A 35 -2.54 -29.69 6.75
N ARG A 36 -1.77 -29.35 7.77
CA ARG A 36 -1.44 -30.26 8.88
C ARG A 36 -2.18 -29.85 10.15
N THR A 37 -2.34 -30.76 11.09
CA THR A 37 -2.91 -30.42 12.40
C THR A 37 -1.94 -29.49 13.18
N PRO A 38 -2.44 -28.41 13.81
CA PRO A 38 -1.62 -27.56 14.67
C PRO A 38 -1.13 -28.35 15.90
N THR A 39 0.07 -28.04 16.37
CA THR A 39 0.54 -28.48 17.68
C THR A 39 -0.14 -27.70 18.80
N LEU A 40 -0.11 -28.22 20.04
CA LEU A 40 -0.61 -27.49 21.21
C LEU A 40 0.17 -26.19 21.51
N GLY A 41 1.42 -26.09 21.04
CA GLY A 41 2.18 -24.85 21.14
C GLY A 41 1.73 -23.79 20.13
N GLU A 42 1.24 -24.22 18.96
CA GLU A 42 0.73 -23.33 17.91
C GLU A 42 -0.71 -22.90 18.18
N MET A 43 -1.60 -23.81 18.58
CA MET A 43 -3.00 -23.48 18.90
C MET A 43 -3.40 -24.17 20.21
N PRO A 44 -3.04 -23.58 21.36
CA PRO A 44 -3.38 -24.15 22.66
C PRO A 44 -4.89 -24.11 22.93
N ILE A 45 -5.33 -24.96 23.86
CA ILE A 45 -6.67 -24.88 24.46
C ILE A 45 -6.51 -24.20 25.82
N ILE A 46 -7.14 -23.04 25.98
CA ILE A 46 -7.12 -22.25 27.21
C ILE A 46 -8.46 -22.43 27.94
N ASP A 47 -8.41 -22.81 29.21
CA ASP A 47 -9.59 -22.98 30.05
C ASP A 47 -9.95 -21.66 30.72
N LEU A 48 -11.10 -21.07 30.36
CA LEU A 48 -11.55 -19.77 30.90
C LEU A 48 -12.32 -19.88 32.22
N SER A 49 -12.35 -21.03 32.89
CA SER A 49 -13.07 -21.22 34.17
C SER A 49 -12.71 -20.20 35.24
N SER A 50 -11.47 -19.68 35.22
CA SER A 50 -10.98 -18.70 36.18
C SER A 50 -11.01 -17.25 35.69
N ILE A 51 -11.72 -16.95 34.59
CA ILE A 51 -11.82 -15.58 34.03
C ILE A 51 -12.46 -14.60 35.02
N ASP A 52 -13.35 -15.09 35.88
CA ASP A 52 -13.99 -14.34 36.97
C ASP A 52 -13.36 -14.62 38.35
N GLY A 53 -12.19 -15.27 38.37
CA GLY A 53 -11.42 -15.53 39.59
C GLY A 53 -10.77 -14.27 40.16
N ASP A 54 -9.87 -14.41 41.13
CA ASP A 54 -9.11 -13.26 41.65
C ASP A 54 -8.07 -12.73 40.63
N GLU A 55 -7.42 -11.62 40.96
CA GLU A 55 -6.42 -10.99 40.08
C GLU A 55 -5.27 -11.95 39.73
N SER A 56 -4.86 -12.81 40.67
CA SER A 56 -3.79 -13.79 40.43
C SER A 56 -4.23 -14.83 39.40
N ALA A 57 -5.47 -15.32 39.48
CA ALA A 57 -6.04 -16.25 38.52
C ALA A 57 -6.18 -15.62 37.12
N ARG A 58 -6.63 -14.37 37.03
CA ARG A 58 -6.73 -13.63 35.75
C ARG A 58 -5.35 -13.35 35.14
N LYS A 59 -4.33 -13.06 35.96
CA LYS A 59 -2.94 -12.89 35.50
C LYS A 59 -2.30 -14.21 35.02
N ALA A 60 -2.66 -15.33 35.65
CA ALA A 60 -2.24 -16.65 35.17
C ALA A 60 -2.87 -16.98 33.80
N LEU A 61 -4.15 -16.64 33.61
CA LEU A 61 -4.82 -16.72 32.31
C LEU A 61 -4.19 -15.81 31.26
N SER A 62 -3.92 -14.54 31.60
CA SER A 62 -3.33 -13.60 30.66
C SER A 62 -1.94 -14.03 30.19
N THR A 63 -1.18 -14.76 31.03
CA THR A 63 0.12 -15.32 30.65
C THR A 63 -0.01 -16.40 29.57
N GLN A 64 -1.03 -17.27 29.65
CA GLN A 64 -1.30 -18.27 28.62
C GLN A 64 -1.78 -17.61 27.32
N ILE A 65 -2.67 -16.62 27.44
CA ILE A 65 -3.14 -15.83 26.30
C ILE A 65 -1.99 -15.08 25.63
N LYS A 66 -1.08 -14.48 26.41
CA LYS A 66 0.12 -13.81 25.91
C LYS A 66 0.94 -14.74 25.03
N ALA A 67 1.23 -15.96 25.51
CA ALA A 67 2.01 -16.93 24.76
C ALA A 67 1.33 -17.34 23.44
N ALA A 68 0.01 -17.52 23.44
CA ALA A 68 -0.74 -17.83 22.22
C ALA A 68 -0.79 -16.64 21.26
N ALA A 69 -1.03 -15.43 21.79
CA ALA A 69 -1.14 -14.20 21.02
C ALA A 69 0.20 -13.78 20.37
N GLU A 70 1.33 -13.97 21.05
CA GLU A 70 2.67 -13.69 20.53
C GLU A 70 3.18 -14.75 19.53
N ASN A 71 2.60 -15.96 19.53
CA ASN A 71 2.94 -17.04 18.61
C ASN A 71 2.10 -17.01 17.31
N THR A 72 0.99 -17.74 17.28
CA THR A 72 0.13 -17.81 16.08
C THR A 72 -0.98 -16.79 16.11
N GLY A 73 -1.26 -16.16 17.26
CA GLY A 73 -2.45 -15.32 17.39
C GLY A 73 -3.76 -16.08 17.41
N PHE A 74 -3.73 -17.42 17.40
CA PHE A 74 -4.90 -18.29 17.36
C PHE A 74 -4.87 -19.28 18.53
N PHE A 75 -6.01 -19.46 19.20
CA PHE A 75 -6.14 -20.45 20.27
C PHE A 75 -7.60 -20.86 20.46
N TYR A 76 -7.82 -22.02 21.06
CA TYR A 76 -9.14 -22.45 21.48
C TYR A 76 -9.40 -21.98 22.91
N VAL A 77 -10.63 -21.63 23.22
CA VAL A 77 -11.08 -21.41 24.59
C VAL A 77 -12.17 -22.40 24.95
N SER A 78 -12.01 -23.04 26.11
CA SER A 78 -13.03 -23.89 26.74
C SER A 78 -13.59 -23.21 27.98
N ASN A 79 -14.72 -23.69 28.49
CA ASN A 79 -15.38 -23.12 29.67
C ASN A 79 -15.61 -21.60 29.56
N HIS A 80 -15.93 -21.13 28.34
CA HIS A 80 -16.12 -19.71 28.00
C HIS A 80 -17.42 -19.10 28.56
N GLY A 81 -18.24 -19.89 29.26
CA GLY A 81 -19.43 -19.42 29.97
C GLY A 81 -20.65 -19.10 29.11
N ILE A 82 -20.59 -19.39 27.80
CA ILE A 82 -21.78 -19.30 26.93
C ILE A 82 -22.51 -20.64 26.99
N PRO A 83 -23.82 -20.66 27.34
CA PRO A 83 -24.57 -21.91 27.42
C PRO A 83 -24.61 -22.65 26.08
N GLN A 84 -24.38 -23.96 26.13
CA GLN A 84 -24.32 -24.80 24.93
C GLN A 84 -25.69 -24.88 24.22
N ASP A 85 -26.79 -24.90 24.98
CA ASP A 85 -28.16 -24.86 24.46
C ASP A 85 -28.46 -23.55 23.69
N LEU A 86 -27.91 -22.42 24.15
CA LEU A 86 -28.03 -21.15 23.43
C LEU A 86 -27.27 -21.16 22.10
N ILE A 87 -26.07 -21.76 22.06
CA ILE A 87 -25.29 -21.91 20.82
C ILE A 87 -26.05 -22.81 19.83
N GLU A 88 -26.61 -23.92 20.30
CA GLU A 88 -27.40 -24.85 19.50
C GLU A 88 -28.68 -24.22 18.97
N GLU A 89 -29.40 -23.46 19.79
CA GLU A 89 -30.59 -22.73 19.36
C GLU A 89 -30.22 -21.62 18.37
N ALA A 90 -29.13 -20.87 18.59
CA ALA A 90 -28.65 -19.87 17.63
C ALA A 90 -28.28 -20.50 16.28
N LEU A 91 -27.58 -21.65 16.28
CA LEU A 91 -27.32 -22.42 15.07
C LEU A 91 -28.61 -22.84 14.38
N GLN A 92 -29.59 -23.34 15.14
CA GLN A 92 -30.89 -23.74 14.57
C GLN A 92 -31.61 -22.55 13.94
N GLN A 93 -31.55 -21.37 14.57
CA GLN A 93 -32.13 -20.15 14.01
C GLN A 93 -31.38 -19.69 12.75
N CYS A 94 -30.05 -19.84 12.69
CA CYS A 94 -29.28 -19.60 11.46
C CYS A 94 -29.71 -20.54 10.34
N LYS A 95 -29.84 -21.84 10.61
CA LYS A 95 -30.35 -22.83 9.65
C LYS A 95 -31.74 -22.44 9.14
N ASN A 96 -32.66 -22.16 10.06
CA ASN A 96 -34.02 -21.72 9.72
C ASN A 96 -34.02 -20.49 8.80
N PHE A 97 -33.07 -19.56 8.98
CA PHE A 97 -32.94 -18.39 8.12
C PHE A 97 -32.37 -18.73 6.73
N PHE A 98 -31.31 -19.54 6.65
CA PHE A 98 -30.66 -19.87 5.38
C PHE A 98 -31.45 -20.88 4.53
N ASP A 99 -32.27 -21.72 5.16
CA ASP A 99 -33.17 -22.70 4.53
C ASP A 99 -34.42 -22.05 3.88
N GLN A 100 -34.62 -20.74 4.06
CA GLN A 100 -35.72 -20.00 3.43
C GLN A 100 -35.55 -19.89 1.91
N SER A 101 -36.62 -19.48 1.24
CA SER A 101 -36.54 -19.10 -0.17
C SER A 101 -35.58 -17.93 -0.39
N GLN A 102 -34.98 -17.86 -1.58
CA GLN A 102 -34.07 -16.76 -1.92
C GLN A 102 -34.77 -15.39 -1.80
N ASP A 103 -36.04 -15.31 -2.19
CA ASP A 103 -36.86 -14.10 -2.06
C ASP A 103 -37.00 -13.65 -0.59
N ASP A 104 -37.22 -14.58 0.34
CA ASP A 104 -37.33 -14.27 1.77
C ASP A 104 -36.00 -13.76 2.33
N LYS A 105 -34.87 -14.36 1.95
CA LYS A 105 -33.53 -13.92 2.35
C LYS A 105 -33.21 -12.53 1.77
N ASP A 106 -33.56 -12.29 0.52
CA ASP A 106 -33.32 -11.02 -0.17
C ASP A 106 -34.21 -9.88 0.34
N ARG A 107 -35.25 -10.13 1.14
CA ARG A 107 -36.01 -9.06 1.82
C ARG A 107 -35.13 -8.21 2.73
N VAL A 108 -34.13 -8.84 3.34
CA VAL A 108 -33.18 -8.21 4.26
C VAL A 108 -31.79 -8.10 3.66
N ALA A 109 -31.69 -8.11 2.33
CA ALA A 109 -30.43 -7.96 1.62
C ALA A 109 -29.68 -6.70 2.08
N PHE A 110 -28.37 -6.83 2.25
CA PHE A 110 -27.49 -5.74 2.68
C PHE A 110 -27.63 -4.48 1.81
N THR A 111 -27.82 -4.64 0.50
CA THR A 111 -28.04 -3.54 -0.45
C THR A 111 -29.33 -2.76 -0.21
N LYS A 112 -30.32 -3.37 0.48
CA LYS A 112 -31.59 -2.74 0.84
C LYS A 112 -31.57 -2.18 2.26
N ALA A 113 -30.86 -2.84 3.18
CA ALA A 113 -30.78 -2.46 4.57
C ALA A 113 -29.96 -1.18 4.80
N GLY A 114 -28.93 -0.94 3.98
CA GLY A 114 -27.99 0.16 4.17
C GLY A 114 -26.96 -0.09 5.30
N LYS A 115 -25.76 0.50 5.18
CA LYS A 115 -24.70 0.54 6.22
C LYS A 115 -24.42 -0.80 6.96
N PHE A 116 -24.21 -1.88 6.22
CA PHE A 116 -23.55 -3.12 6.70
C PHE A 116 -24.31 -4.06 7.64
N CYS A 117 -25.64 -4.02 7.65
CA CYS A 117 -26.50 -5.04 8.27
C CYS A 117 -27.18 -5.94 7.21
N GLY A 118 -27.59 -7.15 7.59
CA GLY A 118 -28.48 -8.00 6.80
C GLY A 118 -27.78 -9.08 5.96
N TYR A 119 -28.43 -9.50 4.88
CA TYR A 119 -28.09 -10.69 4.10
C TYR A 119 -27.14 -10.42 2.92
N HIS A 120 -26.13 -11.28 2.76
CA HIS A 120 -25.30 -11.40 1.57
C HIS A 120 -25.44 -12.80 0.98
N GLY A 121 -25.72 -12.89 -0.32
CA GLY A 121 -25.88 -14.17 -1.01
C GLY A 121 -24.56 -14.85 -1.37
N VAL A 122 -24.66 -16.12 -1.76
CA VAL A 122 -23.51 -16.93 -2.22
C VAL A 122 -22.78 -16.26 -3.37
N GLY A 123 -21.44 -16.15 -3.27
CA GLY A 123 -20.60 -15.54 -4.30
C GLY A 123 -20.80 -14.02 -4.46
N SER A 124 -21.49 -13.36 -3.52
CA SER A 124 -21.64 -11.90 -3.53
C SER A 124 -20.41 -11.16 -2.98
N THR A 125 -19.49 -11.86 -2.32
CA THR A 125 -18.23 -11.32 -1.81
C THR A 125 -17.03 -12.04 -2.41
N GLN A 126 -15.90 -11.34 -2.47
CA GLN A 126 -14.61 -11.92 -2.83
C GLN A 126 -13.55 -11.21 -1.97
N ILE A 127 -13.28 -11.75 -0.79
CA ILE A 127 -12.31 -11.13 0.14
C ILE A 127 -10.90 -11.14 -0.45
N ASN A 128 -10.52 -12.22 -1.13
CA ASN A 128 -9.25 -12.32 -1.82
C ASN A 128 -9.47 -12.33 -3.33
N ASN A 129 -9.08 -11.24 -4.01
CA ASN A 129 -9.29 -11.10 -5.46
C ASN A 129 -8.39 -12.01 -6.32
N LYS A 130 -7.46 -12.76 -5.71
CA LYS A 130 -6.63 -13.78 -6.38
C LYS A 130 -7.15 -15.20 -6.20
N GLU A 131 -8.15 -15.41 -5.35
CA GLU A 131 -8.84 -16.69 -5.16
C GLU A 131 -10.27 -16.60 -5.74
N THR A 132 -11.03 -17.70 -5.70
CA THR A 132 -12.43 -17.69 -6.19
C THR A 132 -13.30 -16.75 -5.36
N LYS A 133 -14.49 -16.43 -5.89
CA LYS A 133 -15.51 -15.72 -5.10
C LYS A 133 -15.86 -16.56 -3.87
N ASP A 134 -16.13 -15.91 -2.76
CA ASP A 134 -16.39 -16.60 -1.51
C ASP A 134 -17.67 -17.43 -1.62
N ASN A 135 -17.53 -18.75 -1.52
CA ASN A 135 -18.65 -19.68 -1.59
C ASN A 135 -19.38 -19.78 -0.22
N LYS A 136 -20.01 -18.67 0.17
CA LYS A 136 -20.75 -18.51 1.42
C LYS A 136 -21.89 -17.51 1.26
N GLU A 137 -22.94 -17.69 2.04
CA GLU A 137 -23.94 -16.66 2.32
C GLU A 137 -23.86 -16.25 3.80
N THR A 138 -24.24 -15.01 4.11
CA THR A 138 -24.11 -14.47 5.47
C THR A 138 -25.30 -13.65 5.92
N PHE A 139 -25.54 -13.61 7.22
CA PHE A 139 -26.43 -12.66 7.89
C PHE A 139 -25.66 -11.89 8.97
N SER A 140 -25.59 -10.57 8.82
CA SER A 140 -24.76 -9.69 9.65
C SER A 140 -25.60 -8.83 10.59
N MET A 141 -25.19 -8.80 11.86
CA MET A 141 -25.67 -7.91 12.91
C MET A 141 -24.55 -6.94 13.29
N ARG A 142 -24.89 -5.66 13.47
CA ARG A 142 -23.98 -4.60 13.92
C ARG A 142 -24.23 -4.25 15.38
N TYR A 143 -23.32 -3.49 15.98
CA TYR A 143 -23.47 -2.98 17.33
C TYR A 143 -24.76 -2.16 17.47
N ASP A 144 -25.59 -2.57 18.43
CA ASP A 144 -26.83 -1.91 18.80
C ASP A 144 -26.81 -1.67 20.31
N THR A 145 -26.62 -0.40 20.69
CA THR A 145 -26.55 0.03 22.09
C THR A 145 -27.83 -0.31 22.87
N ARG A 146 -28.98 -0.51 22.21
CA ARG A 146 -30.25 -0.89 22.86
C ARG A 146 -30.22 -2.30 23.44
N ILE A 147 -29.30 -3.14 22.96
CA ILE A 147 -29.14 -4.52 23.41
C ILE A 147 -27.79 -4.75 24.11
N ASP A 148 -27.00 -3.70 24.40
CA ASP A 148 -25.78 -3.85 25.19
C ASP A 148 -26.14 -4.06 26.68
N PRO A 149 -25.75 -5.17 27.32
CA PRO A 149 -26.08 -5.41 28.73
C PRO A 149 -25.20 -4.62 29.71
N SER A 150 -24.10 -4.00 29.27
CA SER A 150 -23.10 -3.36 30.13
C SER A 150 -23.15 -1.83 30.13
N HIS A 151 -23.83 -1.21 29.16
CA HIS A 151 -23.91 0.25 29.04
C HIS A 151 -25.34 0.70 28.77
N ASP A 152 -25.69 1.89 29.27
CA ASP A 152 -26.97 2.51 28.98
C ASP A 152 -27.09 2.84 27.48
N CYS A 153 -28.32 2.83 26.96
CA CYS A 153 -28.60 3.21 25.58
C CYS A 153 -28.23 4.68 25.35
N VAL A 154 -27.28 4.94 24.45
CA VAL A 154 -26.90 6.30 24.04
C VAL A 154 -27.35 6.54 22.60
N ASP A 155 -28.04 7.64 22.34
CA ASP A 155 -28.43 8.04 20.99
C ASP A 155 -27.22 8.68 20.27
N ASP A 156 -26.27 7.84 19.83
CA ASP A 156 -25.06 8.28 19.12
C ASP A 156 -25.29 8.39 17.60
N ILE A 157 -24.57 9.29 16.92
CA ILE A 157 -24.56 9.51 15.46
C ILE A 157 -24.24 8.23 14.67
N ASN A 158 -23.62 7.23 15.30
CA ASN A 158 -23.31 5.92 14.71
C ASN A 158 -24.43 4.89 14.84
N SER A 159 -25.48 5.19 15.60
CA SER A 159 -26.55 4.25 15.89
C SER A 159 -27.41 4.02 14.64
N ASN A 160 -27.13 2.93 13.93
CA ASN A 160 -27.74 2.57 12.65
C ASN A 160 -29.14 1.98 12.82
N PHE A 161 -29.98 2.59 13.68
CA PHE A 161 -31.23 2.02 14.14
C PHE A 161 -32.20 1.71 13.01
N ASP A 162 -32.29 2.57 11.98
CA ASP A 162 -33.17 2.34 10.84
C ASP A 162 -32.81 1.06 10.06
N SER A 163 -31.53 0.83 9.78
CA SER A 163 -31.07 -0.37 9.08
C SER A 163 -31.24 -1.63 9.93
N ILE A 164 -30.98 -1.51 11.24
CA ILE A 164 -31.15 -2.61 12.20
C ILE A 164 -32.63 -2.99 12.29
N ASP A 165 -33.51 -2.00 12.43
CA ASP A 165 -34.95 -2.21 12.54
C ASP A 165 -35.54 -2.70 11.21
N PHE A 166 -35.03 -2.24 10.07
CA PHE A 166 -35.38 -2.78 8.75
C PHE A 166 -35.12 -4.29 8.67
N VAL A 167 -33.91 -4.73 9.07
CA VAL A 167 -33.54 -6.15 9.05
C VAL A 167 -34.44 -6.94 9.99
N TRP A 168 -34.66 -6.49 11.22
CA TRP A 168 -35.48 -7.23 12.19
C TRP A 168 -36.97 -7.27 11.81
N ASN A 169 -37.50 -6.21 11.20
CA ASN A 169 -38.86 -6.19 10.68
C ASN A 169 -38.99 -7.16 9.49
N GLY A 170 -37.99 -7.20 8.61
CA GLY A 170 -37.94 -8.12 7.46
C GLY A 170 -37.80 -9.60 7.83
N THR A 171 -37.31 -9.91 9.04
CA THR A 171 -37.24 -11.28 9.59
C THR A 171 -38.31 -11.58 10.65
N SER A 172 -39.33 -10.73 10.80
CA SER A 172 -40.30 -10.82 11.91
C SER A 172 -41.14 -12.12 11.90
N HIS A 173 -41.28 -12.77 10.74
CA HIS A 173 -41.92 -14.08 10.62
C HIS A 173 -41.11 -15.22 11.26
N LEU A 174 -39.80 -15.04 11.45
CA LEU A 174 -38.95 -15.95 12.23
C LEU A 174 -38.95 -15.52 13.70
N THR A 175 -40.02 -15.85 14.42
CA THR A 175 -40.31 -15.28 15.76
C THR A 175 -39.22 -15.48 16.81
N LYS A 176 -38.44 -16.57 16.71
CA LYS A 176 -37.31 -16.86 17.62
C LYS A 176 -35.97 -16.28 17.16
N PHE A 177 -35.84 -15.87 15.90
CA PHE A 177 -34.57 -15.50 15.29
C PHE A 177 -33.93 -14.29 15.98
N ARG A 178 -34.64 -13.16 16.05
CA ARG A 178 -34.17 -11.96 16.75
C ARG A 178 -33.83 -12.23 18.23
N PRO A 179 -34.75 -12.72 19.08
CA PRO A 179 -34.45 -12.83 20.52
C PRO A 179 -33.27 -13.76 20.82
N VAL A 180 -33.16 -14.89 20.13
CA VAL A 180 -32.05 -15.85 20.34
C VAL A 180 -30.73 -15.25 19.87
N LEU A 181 -30.67 -14.65 18.67
CA LEU A 181 -29.43 -14.06 18.16
C LEU A 181 -29.02 -12.83 18.99
N THR A 182 -29.97 -12.06 19.51
CA THR A 182 -29.71 -10.98 20.47
C THR A 182 -29.09 -11.51 21.76
N GLU A 183 -29.64 -12.55 22.39
CA GLU A 183 -29.05 -13.11 23.61
C GLU A 183 -27.64 -13.66 23.33
N PHE A 184 -27.47 -14.40 22.23
CA PHE A 184 -26.16 -14.94 21.86
C PHE A 184 -25.13 -13.85 21.55
N TYR A 185 -25.56 -12.75 20.91
CA TYR A 185 -24.74 -11.55 20.72
C TYR A 185 -24.30 -10.95 22.06
N GLN A 186 -25.23 -10.77 23.00
CA GLN A 186 -24.95 -10.20 24.33
C GLN A 186 -23.91 -11.00 25.11
N ARG A 187 -24.05 -12.34 25.14
CA ARG A 187 -23.09 -13.23 25.82
C ARG A 187 -21.69 -13.12 25.21
N ARG A 188 -21.59 -13.06 23.88
CA ARG A 188 -20.31 -12.90 23.17
C ARG A 188 -19.69 -11.52 23.42
N LEU A 189 -20.49 -10.45 23.42
CA LEU A 189 -20.01 -9.10 23.75
C LEU A 189 -19.45 -9.04 25.19
N THR A 190 -20.16 -9.61 26.16
CA THR A 190 -19.68 -9.68 27.55
C THR A 190 -18.37 -10.46 27.66
N LEU A 191 -18.27 -11.62 27.00
CA LEU A 191 -17.04 -12.42 27.00
C LEU A 191 -15.88 -11.67 26.31
N ALA A 192 -16.13 -11.04 25.17
CA ALA A 192 -15.11 -10.32 24.42
C ALA A 192 -14.54 -9.14 25.22
N ARG A 193 -15.37 -8.39 25.96
CA ARG A 193 -14.89 -7.35 26.89
C ARG A 193 -13.99 -7.91 28.00
N LYS A 194 -14.32 -9.08 28.56
CA LYS A 194 -13.44 -9.75 29.53
C LYS A 194 -12.10 -10.17 28.90
N LEU A 195 -12.12 -10.65 27.66
CA LEU A 195 -10.90 -10.99 26.93
C LEU A 195 -10.02 -9.75 26.66
N ILE A 196 -10.60 -8.59 26.34
CA ILE A 196 -9.87 -7.32 26.19
C ILE A 196 -9.09 -6.96 27.47
N ARG A 197 -9.69 -7.15 28.64
CA ARG A 197 -8.99 -6.96 29.93
C ARG A 197 -7.83 -7.94 30.14
N LEU A 198 -8.01 -9.21 29.74
CA LEU A 198 -6.92 -10.19 29.76
C LEU A 198 -5.81 -9.84 28.77
N PHE A 199 -6.14 -9.27 27.60
CA PHE A 199 -5.14 -8.76 26.65
C PHE A 199 -4.38 -7.55 27.21
N ALA A 200 -5.05 -6.64 27.92
CA ALA A 200 -4.38 -5.55 28.63
C ALA A 200 -3.35 -6.10 29.63
N LEU A 201 -3.74 -7.07 30.47
CA LEU A 201 -2.82 -7.75 31.39
C LEU A 201 -1.68 -8.49 30.67
N ALA A 202 -1.95 -9.12 29.52
CA ALA A 202 -0.95 -9.81 28.71
C ALA A 202 0.07 -8.84 28.10
N LEU A 203 -0.34 -7.59 27.84
CA LEU A 203 0.53 -6.47 27.44
C LEU A 203 1.15 -5.75 28.64
N GLU A 204 1.00 -6.27 29.86
CA GLU A 204 1.57 -5.68 31.09
C GLU A 204 0.99 -4.30 31.43
N LEU A 205 -0.22 -4.02 30.96
CA LEU A 205 -1.00 -2.82 31.27
C LEU A 205 -1.93 -3.07 32.48
N PRO A 206 -2.49 -1.99 33.08
CA PRO A 206 -3.64 -2.13 33.97
C PRO A 206 -4.77 -2.92 33.33
N GLU A 207 -5.47 -3.75 34.12
CA GLU A 207 -6.53 -4.63 33.61
C GLU A 207 -7.65 -3.86 32.89
N ASP A 208 -7.96 -2.65 33.36
CA ASP A 208 -9.01 -1.76 32.89
C ASP A 208 -8.55 -0.76 31.81
N TYR A 209 -7.31 -0.89 31.30
CA TYR A 209 -6.68 0.10 30.41
C TYR A 209 -7.53 0.46 29.17
N PHE A 210 -8.26 -0.51 28.60
CA PHE A 210 -9.08 -0.30 27.41
C PHE A 210 -10.56 -0.04 27.71
N ASP A 211 -11.01 -0.05 28.97
CA ASP A 211 -12.43 -0.01 29.33
C ASP A 211 -13.15 1.24 28.78
N SER A 212 -12.45 2.39 28.74
CA SER A 212 -13.00 3.66 28.26
C SER A 212 -13.26 3.71 26.76
N ILE A 213 -12.59 2.85 25.98
CA ILE A 213 -12.67 2.81 24.52
C ILE A 213 -13.38 1.55 23.99
N ILE A 214 -14.09 0.83 24.85
CA ILE A 214 -14.98 -0.30 24.51
C ILE A 214 -16.41 -0.10 25.04
N THR A 215 -16.81 1.16 25.23
CA THR A 215 -18.14 1.55 25.72
C THR A 215 -19.20 1.44 24.61
N THR A 216 -18.88 1.90 23.40
CA THR A 216 -19.67 1.79 22.17
C THR A 216 -18.83 1.16 21.06
N PRO A 217 -18.32 -0.07 21.26
CA PRO A 217 -17.31 -0.64 20.39
C PRO A 217 -17.88 -0.93 19.01
N GLY A 218 -17.03 -0.92 17.99
CA GLY A 218 -17.31 -1.69 16.78
C GLY A 218 -17.47 -3.15 17.18
N ALA A 219 -18.68 -3.70 17.05
CA ALA A 219 -18.95 -5.08 17.43
C ALA A 219 -19.95 -5.68 16.45
N ASP A 220 -19.52 -6.71 15.73
CA ASP A 220 -20.28 -7.30 14.63
C ASP A 220 -20.45 -8.80 14.85
N ALA A 221 -21.65 -9.31 14.65
CA ALA A 221 -21.87 -10.75 14.58
C ALA A 221 -22.25 -11.13 13.16
N VAL A 222 -21.49 -12.06 12.58
CA VAL A 222 -21.79 -12.60 11.25
C VAL A 222 -22.14 -14.07 11.41
N HIS A 223 -23.26 -14.47 10.84
CA HIS A 223 -23.71 -15.85 10.81
C HIS A 223 -23.51 -16.34 9.38
N LEU A 224 -22.80 -17.45 9.20
CA LEU A 224 -22.36 -17.93 7.90
C LEU A 224 -22.93 -19.31 7.60
N HIS A 225 -23.34 -19.48 6.35
CA HIS A 225 -23.63 -20.77 5.76
C HIS A 225 -22.74 -20.94 4.51
N TYR A 226 -21.98 -22.03 4.50
CA TYR A 226 -21.23 -22.49 3.35
C TYR A 226 -22.00 -23.66 2.74
N PRO A 227 -22.56 -23.52 1.53
CA PRO A 227 -23.21 -24.62 0.84
C PRO A 227 -22.25 -25.81 0.68
N GLY A 228 -22.82 -27.02 0.67
CA GLY A 228 -22.07 -28.22 0.32
C GLY A 228 -21.55 -28.14 -1.12
N THR A 229 -20.32 -28.60 -1.32
CA THR A 229 -19.65 -28.58 -2.63
C THR A 229 -19.51 -30.00 -3.18
N GLU A 230 -19.69 -30.17 -4.49
CA GLU A 230 -19.26 -31.40 -5.18
C GLU A 230 -17.73 -31.46 -5.17
N GLU A 231 -17.14 -32.67 -5.16
CA GLU A 231 -15.68 -32.80 -5.25
C GLU A 231 -15.21 -32.30 -6.62
N THR A 232 -14.49 -31.18 -6.65
CA THR A 232 -13.84 -30.65 -7.85
C THR A 232 -12.34 -30.50 -7.62
N ASP A 233 -11.55 -30.58 -8.71
CA ASP A 233 -10.10 -30.34 -8.70
C ASP A 233 -9.76 -28.82 -8.70
N ASP A 234 -10.76 -27.95 -8.86
CA ASP A 234 -10.60 -26.51 -8.82
C ASP A 234 -10.54 -25.98 -7.38
N ILE A 235 -9.70 -24.98 -7.16
CA ILE A 235 -9.53 -24.34 -5.86
C ILE A 235 -10.72 -23.43 -5.57
N ASP A 236 -11.80 -23.98 -5.01
CA ASP A 236 -12.95 -23.19 -4.54
C ASP A 236 -12.82 -22.87 -3.03
N VAL A 237 -12.69 -21.57 -2.70
CA VAL A 237 -12.63 -21.10 -1.32
C VAL A 237 -14.03 -20.83 -0.78
N GLY A 238 -14.29 -21.31 0.44
CA GLY A 238 -15.47 -20.86 1.19
C GLY A 238 -15.33 -19.39 1.59
N ILE A 239 -14.14 -19.01 2.04
CA ILE A 239 -13.72 -17.61 2.19
C ILE A 239 -12.24 -17.52 1.86
N GLY A 240 -11.88 -16.53 1.04
CA GLY A 240 -10.49 -16.31 0.64
C GLY A 240 -9.58 -15.98 1.82
N SER A 241 -8.28 -16.08 1.60
CA SER A 241 -7.22 -15.83 2.58
C SER A 241 -7.16 -14.35 2.98
N HIS A 242 -7.24 -14.08 4.28
CA HIS A 242 -7.30 -12.73 4.86
C HIS A 242 -6.80 -12.68 6.31
N THR A 243 -6.70 -11.47 6.85
CA THR A 243 -6.60 -11.19 8.29
C THR A 243 -7.88 -10.48 8.74
N ASP A 244 -8.22 -10.61 10.02
CA ASP A 244 -9.33 -9.87 10.60
C ASP A 244 -8.88 -8.46 10.98
N ILE A 245 -9.71 -7.47 10.70
CA ILE A 245 -9.34 -6.06 10.95
C ILE A 245 -9.53 -5.71 12.43
N GLN A 246 -10.63 -6.11 13.06
CA GLN A 246 -10.97 -5.71 14.45
C GLN A 246 -9.97 -6.25 15.49
N CYS A 247 -10.13 -5.93 16.77
CA CYS A 247 -9.16 -6.31 17.79
C CYS A 247 -9.10 -7.82 18.03
N VAL A 248 -10.27 -8.46 18.14
CA VAL A 248 -10.38 -9.90 18.42
C VAL A 248 -11.64 -10.49 17.79
N THR A 249 -11.53 -11.74 17.34
CA THR A 249 -12.66 -12.53 16.83
C THR A 249 -12.92 -13.72 17.74
N LEU A 250 -14.19 -13.96 18.06
CA LEU A 250 -14.71 -15.13 18.76
C LEU A 250 -15.50 -15.98 17.75
N LEU A 251 -14.93 -17.10 17.34
CA LEU A 251 -15.50 -17.97 16.32
C LEU A 251 -16.04 -19.26 16.92
N TRP A 252 -17.36 -19.43 16.84
CA TRP A 252 -17.97 -20.76 16.88
C TRP A 252 -18.00 -21.36 15.48
N GLN A 253 -17.62 -22.63 15.34
CA GLN A 253 -17.69 -23.39 14.10
C GLN A 253 -18.30 -24.76 14.36
N ASP A 254 -19.09 -25.26 13.40
CA ASP A 254 -19.59 -26.64 13.46
C ASP A 254 -18.47 -27.68 13.26
N MET A 255 -18.81 -28.96 13.39
CA MET A 255 -17.84 -30.06 13.32
C MET A 255 -17.36 -30.38 11.89
N SER A 256 -17.78 -29.64 10.86
CA SER A 256 -17.40 -29.89 9.46
C SER A 256 -15.94 -29.53 9.16
N GLY A 257 -15.34 -28.63 9.94
CA GLY A 257 -13.96 -28.15 9.78
C GLY A 257 -13.78 -27.24 8.57
N GLY A 258 -12.54 -27.09 8.08
CA GLY A 258 -12.23 -26.28 6.89
C GLY A 258 -11.54 -24.94 7.16
N LEU A 259 -11.53 -24.46 8.41
CA LEU A 259 -10.71 -23.31 8.81
C LEU A 259 -9.22 -23.68 8.74
N GLN A 260 -8.45 -22.86 8.04
CA GLN A 260 -7.00 -23.00 7.91
C GLN A 260 -6.29 -21.74 8.37
N VAL A 261 -5.24 -21.87 9.16
CA VAL A 261 -4.42 -20.78 9.73
C VAL A 261 -2.99 -20.91 9.22
N LEU A 262 -2.36 -19.82 8.79
CA LEU A 262 -0.99 -19.86 8.27
C LEU A 262 0.03 -19.79 9.42
N SER A 263 0.87 -20.81 9.58
CA SER A 263 1.91 -20.83 10.62
C SER A 263 3.10 -19.92 10.27
N ALA A 264 3.95 -19.65 11.27
CA ALA A 264 5.24 -18.98 11.05
C ALA A 264 6.19 -19.77 10.12
N ASP A 265 6.05 -21.10 10.06
CA ASP A 265 6.78 -21.98 9.14
C ASP A 265 6.20 -22.03 7.71
N ASP A 266 5.34 -21.07 7.35
CA ASP A 266 4.62 -20.96 6.07
C ASP A 266 3.64 -22.12 5.79
N GLU A 267 3.20 -22.90 6.78
CA GLU A 267 2.31 -24.06 6.57
C GLU A 267 0.86 -23.74 6.91
N TRP A 268 -0.09 -24.29 6.15
CA TRP A 268 -1.49 -24.25 6.54
C TRP A 268 -1.76 -25.23 7.69
N LEU A 269 -2.27 -24.71 8.80
CA LEU A 269 -2.74 -25.45 9.96
C LEU A 269 -4.24 -25.69 9.84
N ASP A 270 -4.67 -26.95 9.85
CA ASP A 270 -6.08 -27.37 9.88
C ASP A 270 -6.64 -27.18 11.29
N ALA A 271 -7.29 -26.05 11.54
CA ALA A 271 -7.89 -25.67 12.81
C ALA A 271 -9.21 -26.43 13.03
N ARG A 272 -9.10 -27.74 13.26
CA ARG A 272 -10.25 -28.62 13.41
C ARG A 272 -11.16 -28.20 14.57
N PRO A 273 -12.48 -28.30 14.41
CA PRO A 273 -13.41 -27.97 15.49
C PRO A 273 -13.20 -28.88 16.71
N ILE A 274 -13.24 -28.29 17.90
CA ILE A 274 -13.20 -29.01 19.17
C ILE A 274 -14.52 -28.73 19.89
N GLU A 275 -15.21 -29.78 20.31
CA GLU A 275 -16.50 -29.66 21.00
C GLU A 275 -16.37 -28.81 22.27
N GLY A 276 -17.36 -27.94 22.53
CA GLY A 276 -17.38 -27.06 23.70
C GLY A 276 -16.34 -25.93 23.69
N THR A 277 -15.80 -25.58 22.51
CA THR A 277 -14.81 -24.51 22.39
C THR A 277 -15.22 -23.41 21.41
N LEU A 278 -14.63 -22.23 21.60
CA LEU A 278 -14.57 -21.17 20.60
C LEU A 278 -13.12 -21.03 20.12
N VAL A 279 -12.92 -20.75 18.84
CA VAL A 279 -11.62 -20.29 18.33
C VAL A 279 -11.54 -18.79 18.56
N ILE A 280 -10.44 -18.33 19.15
CA ILE A 280 -10.12 -16.92 19.31
C ILE A 280 -8.96 -16.58 18.38
N ASN A 281 -9.08 -15.47 17.67
CA ASN A 281 -7.95 -14.89 16.95
C ASN A 281 -7.78 -13.41 17.17
N ILE A 282 -6.52 -12.97 17.17
CA ILE A 282 -6.13 -11.57 17.20
C ILE A 282 -6.30 -10.98 15.81
N GLY A 283 -6.81 -9.76 15.72
CA GLY A 283 -6.85 -9.01 14.46
C GLY A 283 -5.91 -7.81 14.42
N ASP A 284 -5.91 -7.13 13.29
CA ASP A 284 -4.89 -6.17 12.89
C ASP A 284 -4.79 -4.97 13.85
N PHE A 285 -5.91 -4.50 14.41
CA PHE A 285 -5.88 -3.42 15.40
C PHE A 285 -5.08 -3.80 16.64
N LEU A 286 -5.29 -4.99 17.22
CA LEU A 286 -4.59 -5.37 18.44
C LEU A 286 -3.12 -5.75 18.18
N GLN A 287 -2.81 -6.30 16.99
CA GLN A 287 -1.42 -6.43 16.53
C GLN A 287 -0.74 -5.06 16.44
N ARG A 288 -1.43 -4.04 15.89
CA ARG A 288 -0.92 -2.67 15.79
C ARG A 288 -0.65 -2.06 17.17
N LEU A 289 -1.64 -2.09 18.06
CA LEU A 289 -1.52 -1.51 19.40
C LEU A 289 -0.43 -2.20 20.23
N SER A 290 -0.21 -3.49 20.03
CA SER A 290 0.85 -4.26 20.71
C SER A 290 2.22 -4.16 20.04
N ASN A 291 2.40 -3.26 19.07
CA ASN A 291 3.65 -3.07 18.34
C ASN A 291 4.15 -4.35 17.63
N ASN A 292 3.25 -5.11 16.99
CA ASN A 292 3.52 -6.43 16.41
C ASN A 292 3.91 -7.53 17.39
N ARG A 293 3.77 -7.33 18.69
CA ARG A 293 3.96 -8.42 19.67
C ARG A 293 2.88 -9.48 19.49
N PHE A 294 1.61 -9.11 19.50
CA PHE A 294 0.53 -10.03 19.16
C PHE A 294 0.41 -10.18 17.64
N LYS A 295 0.05 -11.37 17.17
CA LYS A 295 0.04 -11.73 15.74
C LYS A 295 -1.38 -11.79 15.20
N SER A 296 -1.67 -10.95 14.21
CA SER A 296 -2.85 -11.08 13.35
C SER A 296 -2.49 -11.99 12.20
N THR A 297 -3.05 -13.20 12.20
CA THR A 297 -2.57 -14.29 11.35
C THR A 297 -3.53 -14.58 10.21
N VAL A 298 -2.92 -14.85 9.05
CA VAL A 298 -3.64 -15.17 7.82
C VAL A 298 -4.45 -16.44 8.01
N HIS A 299 -5.71 -16.41 7.61
CA HIS A 299 -6.56 -17.58 7.65
C HIS A 299 -7.54 -17.58 6.48
N ARG A 300 -8.09 -18.75 6.19
CA ARG A 300 -9.04 -19.01 5.09
C ARG A 300 -9.97 -20.16 5.43
N VAL A 301 -11.01 -20.37 4.61
CA VAL A 301 -11.87 -21.57 4.73
C VAL A 301 -11.91 -22.30 3.40
N TYR A 302 -11.61 -23.59 3.43
CA TYR A 302 -11.91 -24.53 2.35
C TYR A 302 -13.03 -25.46 2.78
N ASN A 303 -14.23 -25.28 2.21
CA ASN A 303 -15.28 -26.27 2.35
C ASN A 303 -15.15 -27.30 1.21
N ARG A 304 -14.64 -28.49 1.53
CA ARG A 304 -14.56 -29.62 0.59
C ARG A 304 -15.57 -30.72 0.91
N GLN A 305 -16.54 -30.43 1.78
CA GLN A 305 -17.55 -31.40 2.16
C GLN A 305 -18.81 -31.22 1.31
N LYS A 306 -19.44 -32.35 0.99
CA LYS A 306 -20.77 -32.37 0.35
C LYS A 306 -21.88 -31.84 1.26
N ALA A 307 -21.62 -31.75 2.56
CA ALA A 307 -22.53 -31.20 3.55
C ALA A 307 -22.30 -29.70 3.75
N SER A 308 -23.36 -28.99 4.12
CA SER A 308 -23.28 -27.60 4.55
C SER A 308 -22.43 -27.44 5.80
N ARG A 309 -21.68 -26.33 5.85
CA ARG A 309 -20.93 -25.89 7.02
C ARG A 309 -21.50 -24.58 7.57
N TYR A 310 -21.57 -24.45 8.88
CA TYR A 310 -22.01 -23.25 9.58
C TYR A 310 -20.92 -22.70 10.50
N ALA A 311 -20.85 -21.37 10.58
CA ALA A 311 -19.96 -20.65 11.49
C ALA A 311 -20.64 -19.37 12.00
N MET A 312 -20.31 -18.95 13.21
CA MET A 312 -20.92 -17.77 13.86
C MET A 312 -19.84 -16.88 14.52
N PRO A 313 -18.91 -16.28 13.75
CA PRO A 313 -17.94 -15.32 14.25
C PRO A 313 -18.59 -14.08 14.85
N PHE A 314 -17.94 -13.57 15.89
CA PHE A 314 -18.22 -12.31 16.55
C PHE A 314 -16.93 -11.50 16.62
N PHE A 315 -16.95 -10.31 16.05
CA PHE A 315 -15.82 -9.41 15.97
C PHE A 315 -15.98 -8.32 17.03
N LEU A 316 -14.92 -8.01 17.77
CA LEU A 316 -14.86 -6.88 18.68
C LEU A 316 -13.68 -5.98 18.33
N GLY A 317 -13.96 -4.70 18.12
CA GLY A 317 -13.02 -3.59 18.03
C GLY A 317 -13.21 -2.58 19.17
N PHE A 318 -12.53 -1.44 19.08
CA PHE A 318 -12.75 -0.30 19.96
C PHE A 318 -13.87 0.62 19.42
N ASN A 319 -14.22 1.65 20.19
CA ASN A 319 -15.19 2.65 19.77
C ASN A 319 -14.75 3.31 18.45
N PRO A 320 -15.63 3.50 17.46
CA PRO A 320 -15.25 4.05 16.15
C PRO A 320 -14.56 5.42 16.19
N ASP A 321 -14.80 6.23 17.21
CA ASP A 321 -14.19 7.55 17.43
C ASP A 321 -12.90 7.50 18.27
N ALA A 322 -12.55 6.34 18.83
CA ALA A 322 -11.35 6.19 19.63
C ALA A 322 -10.10 6.27 18.75
N VAL A 323 -9.23 7.22 19.08
CA VAL A 323 -7.87 7.31 18.54
C VAL A 323 -6.97 6.45 19.42
N CYS A 324 -6.47 5.35 18.84
CA CYS A 324 -5.64 4.38 19.53
C CYS A 324 -4.19 4.49 19.07
N GLU A 325 -3.27 4.53 20.01
CA GLU A 325 -1.82 4.51 19.79
C GLU A 325 -1.20 3.18 20.22
N VAL A 326 0.06 2.95 19.84
CA VAL A 326 0.82 1.80 20.36
C VAL A 326 0.94 1.92 21.88
N VAL A 327 0.62 0.86 22.59
CA VAL A 327 0.58 0.90 24.06
C VAL A 327 1.98 1.12 24.64
N PRO A 328 2.09 1.87 25.75
CA PRO A 328 3.38 2.31 26.27
C PRO A 328 4.28 1.16 26.75
N THR A 329 3.71 0.01 27.10
CA THR A 329 4.46 -1.19 27.52
C THR A 329 5.02 -2.00 26.35
N CYS A 330 4.71 -1.60 25.12
CA CYS A 330 5.23 -2.22 23.90
C CYS A 330 6.21 -1.30 23.16
N THR A 331 6.63 -0.21 23.81
CA THR A 331 7.62 0.72 23.28
C THR A 331 8.68 1.06 24.31
N ASP A 332 9.90 1.23 23.83
CA ASP A 332 11.03 1.76 24.59
C ASP A 332 12.03 2.44 23.64
N ALA A 333 13.18 2.88 24.16
CA ALA A 333 14.20 3.56 23.36
C ALA A 333 14.81 2.69 22.25
N GLU A 334 14.76 1.36 22.40
CA GLU A 334 15.27 0.38 21.44
C GLU A 334 14.15 -0.16 20.52
N HIS A 335 12.89 -0.08 20.97
CA HIS A 335 11.69 -0.53 20.25
C HIS A 335 10.66 0.63 20.14
N PRO A 336 10.86 1.63 19.27
CA PRO A 336 9.90 2.70 19.10
C PRO A 336 8.56 2.16 18.52
N PRO A 337 7.46 2.92 18.64
CA PRO A 337 6.18 2.55 18.03
C PRO A 337 6.33 2.40 16.51
N LEU A 338 5.98 1.22 15.97
CA LEU A 338 5.96 0.92 14.53
C LEU A 338 4.77 1.58 13.81
N TYR A 339 3.84 2.15 14.58
CA TYR A 339 2.54 2.59 14.10
C TYR A 339 2.14 3.94 14.72
N GLU A 340 1.74 4.88 13.87
CA GLU A 340 1.11 6.14 14.30
C GLU A 340 -0.27 5.88 14.93
N PRO A 341 -0.82 6.82 15.72
CA PRO A 341 -2.18 6.74 16.22
C PRO A 341 -3.20 6.58 15.08
N ILE A 342 -4.21 5.75 15.27
CA ILE A 342 -5.24 5.46 14.27
C ILE A 342 -6.64 5.55 14.91
N SER A 343 -7.60 6.11 14.16
CA SER A 343 -9.01 6.05 14.54
C SER A 343 -9.59 4.67 14.23
N CYS A 344 -10.46 4.15 15.09
CA CYS A 344 -11.10 2.85 14.88
C CYS A 344 -12.29 2.90 13.88
N GLY A 345 -12.63 4.08 13.35
CA GLY A 345 -13.68 4.32 12.37
C GLY A 345 -13.23 5.19 11.17
N GLU A 346 -14.06 5.18 10.10
CA GLU A 346 -13.86 5.93 8.85
C GLU A 346 -13.40 7.40 9.07
N PRO A 347 -12.63 7.99 8.14
CA PRO A 347 -12.23 9.40 8.22
C PRO A 347 -13.45 10.32 8.39
N PRO A 348 -13.29 11.52 8.98
CA PRO A 348 -14.38 12.39 9.39
C PRO A 348 -15.41 12.58 8.27
N ARG A 349 -16.65 12.13 8.49
CA ARG A 349 -17.77 12.41 7.59
C ARG A 349 -18.00 13.91 7.57
N THR A 350 -17.87 14.53 6.40
CA THR A 350 -18.27 15.92 6.20
C THR A 350 -19.78 16.04 6.47
N ASN A 351 -20.16 16.70 7.56
CA ASN A 351 -21.55 16.82 8.02
C ASN A 351 -22.48 17.61 7.06
N ASN A 352 -21.99 18.07 5.90
CA ASN A 352 -22.73 18.94 4.98
C ASN A 352 -23.44 18.24 3.81
N ALA A 353 -23.43 16.90 3.74
CA ALA A 353 -24.06 16.15 2.66
C ALA A 353 -25.60 15.99 2.76
N ARG A 354 -26.29 16.67 3.70
CA ARG A 354 -27.76 16.57 3.87
C ARG A 354 -28.55 17.57 3.01
N ASN A 355 -27.92 18.61 2.48
CA ASN A 355 -28.61 19.67 1.74
C ASN A 355 -28.78 19.29 0.25
N ASN A 356 -29.90 19.66 -0.36
CA ASN A 356 -30.09 19.56 -1.81
C ASN A 356 -30.90 20.80 -2.27
N PRO A 357 -30.29 21.75 -2.99
CA PRO A 357 -28.96 21.71 -3.59
C PRO A 357 -27.82 21.77 -2.57
N ILE A 358 -26.68 21.17 -2.91
CA ILE A 358 -25.41 21.32 -2.20
C ILE A 358 -24.70 22.52 -2.81
N THR A 359 -24.24 23.43 -1.97
CA THR A 359 -23.52 24.64 -2.38
C THR A 359 -22.05 24.50 -2.07
N TYR A 360 -21.20 24.94 -2.99
CA TYR A 360 -19.74 24.91 -2.89
C TYR A 360 -19.17 26.28 -3.26
N ASP A 361 -17.84 26.45 -3.21
CA ASP A 361 -17.15 27.69 -3.59
C ASP A 361 -17.70 28.90 -2.81
N SER A 362 -17.94 28.73 -1.51
CA SER A 362 -18.57 29.72 -0.64
C SER A 362 -19.96 30.19 -1.15
N GLY A 363 -20.72 29.29 -1.78
CA GLY A 363 -22.08 29.53 -2.28
C GLY A 363 -22.17 29.97 -3.74
N ARG A 364 -21.04 30.07 -4.47
CA ARG A 364 -21.04 30.49 -5.88
C ARG A 364 -21.45 29.39 -6.84
N SER A 365 -21.19 28.14 -6.50
CA SER A 365 -21.50 26.97 -7.33
C SER A 365 -22.39 25.99 -6.57
N SER A 366 -23.09 25.12 -7.29
CA SER A 366 -23.94 24.12 -6.66
C SER A 366 -24.16 22.88 -7.52
N VAL A 367 -24.45 21.77 -6.84
CA VAL A 367 -24.96 20.54 -7.44
C VAL A 367 -26.31 20.22 -6.80
N LYS A 368 -27.33 20.03 -7.64
CA LYS A 368 -28.66 19.60 -7.21
C LYS A 368 -28.93 18.21 -7.74
N PHE A 369 -29.30 17.27 -6.87
CA PHE A 369 -29.64 15.91 -7.29
C PHE A 369 -31.13 15.76 -7.60
N GLY A 370 -31.44 15.07 -8.70
CA GLY A 370 -32.77 14.65 -9.11
C GLY A 370 -33.31 13.50 -8.26
N LYS A 371 -34.49 12.98 -8.61
CA LYS A 371 -35.06 11.75 -8.00
C LYS A 371 -34.59 10.53 -8.80
N PRO A 372 -34.60 9.31 -8.25
CA PRO A 372 -34.31 8.12 -9.06
C PRO A 372 -35.21 8.08 -10.31
N ASN A 373 -34.66 7.74 -11.47
CA ASN A 373 -35.34 7.72 -12.77
C ASN A 373 -35.88 9.07 -13.29
N SER A 374 -35.40 10.23 -12.78
CA SER A 374 -35.70 11.49 -13.46
C SER A 374 -34.95 11.62 -14.79
N ASP A 375 -35.45 12.45 -15.70
CA ASP A 375 -34.81 12.72 -17.01
C ASP A 375 -33.34 13.15 -16.88
N TYR A 376 -32.97 13.70 -15.72
CA TYR A 376 -31.61 14.08 -15.34
C TYR A 376 -31.34 13.74 -13.88
N ILE A 377 -30.14 13.24 -13.57
CA ILE A 377 -29.76 12.82 -12.22
C ILE A 377 -29.16 13.95 -11.40
N MET A 378 -28.54 14.94 -12.06
CA MET A 378 -27.97 16.10 -11.39
C MET A 378 -28.06 17.36 -12.26
N THR A 379 -28.17 18.51 -11.60
CA THR A 379 -28.08 19.84 -12.20
C THR A 379 -26.89 20.56 -11.60
N HIS A 380 -25.93 20.94 -12.44
CA HIS A 380 -24.76 21.72 -12.04
C HIS A 380 -25.02 23.21 -12.32
N ARG A 381 -24.69 24.07 -11.36
CA ARG A 381 -24.56 25.52 -11.55
C ARG A 381 -23.08 25.90 -11.48
N ILE A 382 -22.52 26.28 -12.62
CA ILE A 382 -21.09 26.56 -12.80
C ILE A 382 -20.90 28.06 -13.09
N PRO A 383 -20.30 28.84 -12.18
CA PRO A 383 -20.01 30.25 -12.42
C PRO A 383 -18.90 30.47 -13.46
N PRO A 384 -18.79 31.68 -14.04
CA PRO A 384 -17.67 32.07 -14.90
C PRO A 384 -16.32 31.87 -14.24
N THR A 385 -15.31 31.50 -15.02
CA THR A 385 -13.92 31.46 -14.54
C THR A 385 -13.36 32.89 -14.49
N THR A 386 -12.95 33.34 -13.31
CA THR A 386 -12.37 34.69 -13.11
C THR A 386 -10.95 34.62 -12.58
N LYS A 387 -10.18 35.71 -12.70
CA LYS A 387 -8.82 35.80 -12.11
C LYS A 387 -8.82 35.69 -10.59
N GLU A 388 -9.89 36.15 -9.95
CA GLU A 388 -10.02 36.20 -8.48
C GLU A 388 -10.35 34.83 -7.89
N HIS A 389 -11.23 34.06 -8.54
CA HIS A 389 -11.78 32.83 -7.97
C HIS A 389 -11.42 31.55 -8.73
N GLY A 390 -10.73 31.67 -9.88
CA GLY A 390 -10.35 30.54 -10.72
C GLY A 390 -11.55 29.76 -11.25
N THR A 391 -11.29 28.51 -11.65
CA THR A 391 -12.30 27.56 -12.11
C THR A 391 -13.06 26.97 -10.91
N SER A 392 -14.38 26.88 -11.04
CA SER A 392 -15.25 26.29 -10.01
C SER A 392 -14.91 24.81 -9.78
N ILE A 393 -15.01 24.31 -8.55
CA ILE A 393 -14.76 22.88 -8.26
C ILE A 393 -15.78 21.95 -8.93
N VAL A 394 -17.00 22.43 -9.18
CA VAL A 394 -18.07 21.62 -9.80
C VAL A 394 -18.00 21.63 -11.33
N ALA A 395 -17.05 22.37 -11.90
CA ALA A 395 -16.68 22.25 -13.31
C ALA A 395 -15.76 21.02 -13.44
N PRO A 396 -16.22 19.94 -14.08
CA PRO A 396 -15.45 18.71 -14.08
C PRO A 396 -14.16 18.88 -14.90
N PRO A 397 -13.03 18.36 -14.39
CA PRO A 397 -11.77 18.32 -15.14
C PRO A 397 -11.88 17.40 -16.36
N PHE A 398 -10.78 17.24 -17.10
CA PHE A 398 -10.75 16.30 -18.23
C PHE A 398 -10.92 14.85 -17.75
N HIS A 399 -11.98 14.16 -18.17
CA HIS A 399 -12.39 12.86 -17.63
C HIS A 399 -13.11 11.98 -18.66
N TYR A 400 -13.45 10.75 -18.25
CA TYR A 400 -14.39 9.88 -18.94
C TYR A 400 -15.07 8.91 -17.98
N HIS A 401 -16.31 8.54 -18.30
CA HIS A 401 -17.01 7.46 -17.64
C HIS A 401 -16.64 6.11 -18.26
N ILE A 402 -16.28 5.11 -17.45
CA ILE A 402 -15.87 3.78 -17.96
C ILE A 402 -17.07 3.05 -18.59
N HIS A 403 -18.22 3.08 -17.90
CA HIS A 403 -19.39 2.26 -18.22
C HIS A 403 -20.62 3.06 -18.66
N GLN A 404 -20.60 4.38 -18.50
CA GLN A 404 -21.79 5.22 -18.67
C GLN A 404 -21.66 6.19 -19.85
N ASP A 405 -22.73 6.28 -20.65
CA ASP A 405 -22.95 7.39 -21.56
C ASP A 405 -23.40 8.62 -20.76
N GLU A 406 -22.94 9.80 -21.16
CA GLU A 406 -23.26 11.06 -20.50
C GLU A 406 -24.06 11.97 -21.42
N PHE A 407 -25.15 12.53 -20.91
CA PHE A 407 -26.07 13.39 -21.64
C PHE A 407 -26.18 14.73 -20.95
N PHE A 408 -26.10 15.80 -21.74
CA PHE A 408 -26.14 17.17 -21.27
C PHE A 408 -27.39 17.88 -21.79
N ASN A 409 -27.98 18.72 -20.95
CA ASN A 409 -29.05 19.62 -21.33
C ASN A 409 -28.89 20.99 -20.64
N VAL A 410 -28.57 22.03 -21.41
CA VAL A 410 -28.41 23.39 -20.89
C VAL A 410 -29.78 24.02 -20.59
N GLN A 411 -29.97 24.36 -19.32
CA GLN A 411 -31.16 25.05 -18.81
C GLN A 411 -31.03 26.55 -19.03
N SER A 412 -29.90 27.14 -18.64
CA SER A 412 -29.57 28.55 -18.84
C SER A 412 -28.07 28.77 -19.04
N GLY A 413 -27.71 29.84 -19.76
CA GLY A 413 -26.31 30.22 -20.04
C GLY A 413 -25.70 29.48 -21.23
N MET A 414 -24.38 29.53 -21.35
CA MET A 414 -23.63 28.97 -22.48
C MET A 414 -22.43 28.13 -22.03
N GLY A 415 -22.25 26.95 -22.62
CA GLY A 415 -21.15 26.03 -22.32
C GLY A 415 -20.44 25.51 -23.57
N ARG A 416 -19.11 25.33 -23.48
CA ARG A 416 -18.29 24.71 -24.53
C ARG A 416 -17.92 23.29 -24.12
N PHE A 417 -18.18 22.33 -25.01
CA PHE A 417 -17.96 20.90 -24.77
C PHE A 417 -16.90 20.38 -25.74
N TYR A 418 -15.88 19.71 -25.21
CA TYR A 418 -14.71 19.26 -25.97
C TYR A 418 -14.59 17.74 -25.92
N ARG A 419 -14.11 17.14 -27.01
CA ARG A 419 -13.71 15.72 -27.08
C ARG A 419 -12.21 15.63 -27.18
N GLY A 420 -11.61 14.76 -26.36
CA GLY A 420 -10.17 14.61 -26.30
C GLY A 420 -9.48 15.95 -26.01
N ILE A 421 -8.30 16.13 -26.61
CA ILE A 421 -7.51 17.36 -26.53
C ILE A 421 -7.81 18.36 -27.67
N ALA A 422 -8.99 18.26 -28.29
CA ALA A 422 -9.34 19.13 -29.41
C ALA A 422 -9.34 20.61 -29.00
N LYS A 423 -8.78 21.47 -29.87
CA LYS A 423 -8.78 22.93 -29.66
C LYS A 423 -10.16 23.54 -29.82
N GLU A 424 -10.96 23.00 -30.73
CA GLU A 424 -12.33 23.45 -30.99
C GLU A 424 -13.34 22.58 -30.24
N PRO A 425 -14.41 23.16 -29.68
CA PRO A 425 -15.47 22.39 -29.05
C PRO A 425 -16.22 21.55 -30.09
N PHE A 426 -16.61 20.33 -29.72
CA PHE A 426 -17.48 19.51 -30.59
C PHE A 426 -18.93 19.98 -30.53
N ALA A 427 -19.31 20.67 -29.45
CA ALA A 427 -20.62 21.30 -29.27
C ALA A 427 -20.49 22.58 -28.43
N VAL A 428 -21.22 23.61 -28.83
CA VAL A 428 -21.47 24.80 -28.01
C VAL A 428 -22.94 24.76 -27.67
N LEU A 429 -23.25 24.60 -26.39
CA LEU A 429 -24.62 24.51 -25.92
C LEU A 429 -25.06 25.83 -25.29
N SER A 430 -26.23 26.33 -25.65
CA SER A 430 -26.77 27.58 -25.10
C SER A 430 -28.29 27.55 -25.00
N ASP A 431 -28.83 28.42 -24.15
CA ASP A 431 -30.26 28.62 -23.97
C ASP A 431 -30.88 29.65 -24.94
N GLU A 432 -30.10 30.20 -25.87
CA GLU A 432 -30.56 31.15 -26.89
C GLU A 432 -31.65 30.56 -27.82
N PRO A 433 -32.53 31.40 -28.42
CA PRO A 433 -33.69 30.93 -29.20
C PRO A 433 -33.38 29.96 -30.35
N ASN A 434 -32.16 29.99 -30.89
CA ASN A 434 -31.69 29.09 -31.96
C ASN A 434 -30.47 28.24 -31.53
N GLY A 435 -30.14 28.23 -30.24
CA GLY A 435 -28.99 27.52 -29.67
C GLY A 435 -29.24 26.02 -29.54
N GLN A 436 -28.19 25.21 -29.71
CA GLN A 436 -28.25 23.78 -29.39
C GLN A 436 -28.29 23.62 -27.86
N ARG A 437 -29.28 22.94 -27.30
CA ARG A 437 -29.37 22.74 -25.84
C ARG A 437 -28.84 21.41 -25.34
N LYS A 438 -28.80 20.38 -26.21
CA LYS A 438 -28.50 19.00 -25.83
C LYS A 438 -27.28 18.44 -26.56
N ALA A 439 -26.47 17.68 -25.85
CA ALA A 439 -25.39 16.86 -26.41
C ALA A 439 -25.24 15.55 -25.64
N SER A 440 -24.50 14.59 -26.20
CA SER A 440 -24.12 13.36 -25.49
C SER A 440 -22.71 12.90 -25.84
N ILE A 441 -22.15 12.13 -24.92
CA ILE A 441 -20.82 11.53 -25.01
C ILE A 441 -20.96 10.06 -24.64
N LYS A 442 -20.34 9.19 -25.45
CA LYS A 442 -20.38 7.74 -25.22
C LYS A 442 -19.38 7.33 -24.15
N ALA A 443 -19.71 6.27 -23.41
CA ALA A 443 -18.81 5.65 -22.45
C ALA A 443 -17.40 5.41 -23.04
N GLY A 444 -16.39 5.58 -22.21
CA GLY A 444 -14.99 5.37 -22.58
C GLY A 444 -14.37 6.49 -23.41
N ARG A 445 -15.05 7.63 -23.60
CA ARG A 445 -14.56 8.78 -24.38
C ARG A 445 -14.13 9.95 -23.51
N TYR A 446 -12.93 10.43 -23.76
CA TYR A 446 -12.35 11.56 -23.05
C TYR A 446 -13.04 12.86 -23.43
N HIS A 447 -13.40 13.65 -22.44
CA HIS A 447 -14.05 14.91 -22.67
C HIS A 447 -13.91 15.86 -21.48
N ARG A 448 -14.29 17.12 -21.72
CA ARG A 448 -14.45 18.16 -20.70
C ARG A 448 -15.49 19.16 -21.17
N PHE A 449 -16.06 19.92 -20.25
CA PHE A 449 -16.88 21.07 -20.59
C PHE A 449 -16.65 22.22 -19.61
N GLU A 450 -16.89 23.43 -20.08
CA GLU A 450 -16.63 24.65 -19.32
C GLU A 450 -17.72 25.70 -19.60
N ASN A 451 -17.93 26.60 -18.64
CA ASN A 451 -18.75 27.78 -18.85
C ASN A 451 -18.07 28.70 -19.87
N ALA A 452 -18.81 29.08 -20.91
CA ALA A 452 -18.32 29.89 -22.02
C ALA A 452 -18.55 31.39 -21.84
N SER A 453 -19.31 31.78 -20.80
CA SER A 453 -19.60 33.16 -20.45
C SER A 453 -18.61 33.71 -19.43
N GLU A 454 -18.32 35.00 -19.53
CA GLU A 454 -17.54 35.74 -18.52
C GLU A 454 -18.43 36.34 -17.42
N THR A 455 -19.75 36.38 -17.63
CA THR A 455 -20.70 37.13 -16.78
C THR A 455 -21.86 36.31 -16.25
N GLU A 456 -22.23 35.22 -16.91
CA GLU A 456 -23.42 34.43 -16.59
C GLU A 456 -23.07 33.00 -16.17
N ASP A 457 -23.85 32.44 -15.25
CA ASP A 457 -23.68 31.04 -14.83
C ASP A 457 -24.17 30.08 -15.93
N LEU A 458 -23.45 28.98 -16.09
CA LEU A 458 -23.93 27.83 -16.84
C LEU A 458 -24.73 26.94 -15.90
N VAL A 459 -26.02 26.72 -16.22
CA VAL A 459 -26.86 25.72 -15.55
C VAL A 459 -27.11 24.57 -16.51
N VAL A 460 -26.56 23.41 -16.18
CA VAL A 460 -26.60 22.23 -17.05
C VAL A 460 -27.12 21.03 -16.28
N ASP A 461 -28.12 20.36 -16.85
CA ASP A 461 -28.58 19.07 -16.39
C ASP A 461 -27.73 17.96 -17.02
N ILE A 462 -27.41 16.96 -16.21
CA ILE A 462 -26.57 15.82 -16.57
C ILE A 462 -27.35 14.53 -16.28
N HIS A 463 -27.31 13.60 -17.22
CA HIS A 463 -27.82 12.24 -17.08
C HIS A 463 -26.73 11.23 -17.46
N LEU A 464 -26.58 10.17 -16.65
CA LEU A 464 -25.63 9.09 -16.86
C LEU A 464 -26.40 7.79 -17.13
N ALA A 465 -26.02 7.05 -18.19
CA ALA A 465 -26.71 5.81 -18.58
C ALA A 465 -25.72 4.64 -18.80
N PRO A 466 -25.88 3.49 -18.12
CA PRO A 466 -26.96 3.17 -17.18
C PRO A 466 -26.86 3.99 -15.88
N GLU A 467 -28.01 4.39 -15.33
CA GLU A 467 -28.08 5.19 -14.09
C GLU A 467 -27.66 4.35 -12.88
N SER A 468 -26.77 4.90 -12.06
CA SER A 468 -26.37 4.34 -10.77
C SER A 468 -26.60 5.36 -9.65
N TYR A 469 -27.87 5.72 -9.43
CA TYR A 469 -28.33 6.84 -8.60
C TYR A 469 -27.61 7.01 -7.25
N GLU A 470 -27.54 5.95 -6.44
CA GLU A 470 -26.92 6.02 -5.10
C GLU A 470 -25.39 6.15 -5.17
N ASN A 471 -24.73 5.45 -6.09
CA ASN A 471 -23.27 5.54 -6.23
C ASN A 471 -22.86 6.90 -6.78
N GLU A 472 -23.58 7.44 -7.75
CA GLU A 472 -23.29 8.75 -8.34
C GLU A 472 -23.48 9.86 -7.31
N GLN A 473 -24.57 9.83 -6.55
CA GLN A 473 -24.75 10.78 -5.45
C GLN A 473 -23.64 10.68 -4.42
N ARG A 474 -23.28 9.47 -3.99
CA ARG A 474 -22.19 9.27 -3.04
C ARG A 474 -20.87 9.81 -3.58
N PHE A 475 -20.52 9.44 -4.82
CA PHE A 475 -19.29 9.86 -5.48
C PHE A 475 -19.21 11.39 -5.58
N PHE A 476 -20.17 12.04 -6.23
CA PHE A 476 -20.11 13.48 -6.46
C PHE A 476 -20.21 14.30 -5.17
N ARG A 477 -20.97 13.81 -4.16
CA ARG A 477 -21.01 14.45 -2.83
C ARG A 477 -19.64 14.42 -2.16
N ASN A 478 -19.01 13.25 -2.14
CA ASN A 478 -17.74 13.07 -1.45
C ASN A 478 -16.60 13.74 -2.20
N PHE A 479 -16.58 13.62 -3.54
CA PHE A 479 -15.54 14.20 -4.40
C PHE A 479 -15.56 15.73 -4.35
N PHE A 480 -16.70 16.37 -4.60
CA PHE A 480 -16.78 17.83 -4.55
C PHE A 480 -16.68 18.37 -3.12
N GLY A 481 -17.22 17.67 -2.13
CA GLY A 481 -17.06 18.04 -0.72
C GLY A 481 -15.59 18.07 -0.31
N TYR A 482 -14.83 17.04 -0.67
CA TYR A 482 -13.39 16.99 -0.42
C TYR A 482 -12.62 18.13 -1.10
N LEU A 483 -12.95 18.43 -2.36
CA LEU A 483 -12.32 19.54 -3.09
C LEU A 483 -12.63 20.90 -2.47
N ASP A 484 -13.86 21.09 -1.97
CA ASP A 484 -14.28 22.31 -1.29
C ASP A 484 -13.54 22.46 0.04
N ASP A 485 -13.47 21.41 0.87
CA ASP A 485 -12.73 21.39 2.13
C ASP A 485 -11.24 21.72 1.91
N CYS A 486 -10.62 21.15 0.87
CA CYS A 486 -9.23 21.45 0.51
C CYS A 486 -9.06 22.93 0.13
N ARG A 487 -10.00 23.47 -0.66
CA ARG A 487 -10.00 24.86 -1.11
C ARG A 487 -10.19 25.82 0.07
N GLU A 488 -11.14 25.56 0.96
CA GLU A 488 -11.37 26.34 2.18
C GLU A 488 -10.15 26.32 3.11
N ALA A 489 -9.49 25.17 3.22
CA ALA A 489 -8.27 25.01 4.01
C ALA A 489 -7.00 25.59 3.34
N GLY A 490 -7.08 26.07 2.09
CA GLY A 490 -5.93 26.53 1.33
C GLY A 490 -4.89 25.43 1.04
N LYS A 491 -5.32 24.16 0.98
CA LYS A 491 -4.47 22.99 0.78
C LYS A 491 -4.70 22.37 -0.61
N PRO A 492 -3.66 21.85 -1.27
CA PRO A 492 -3.86 21.06 -2.48
C PRO A 492 -4.56 19.74 -2.14
N PRO A 493 -5.48 19.25 -2.99
CA PRO A 493 -6.08 17.94 -2.81
C PRO A 493 -5.01 16.84 -2.94
N SER A 494 -5.09 15.82 -2.08
CA SER A 494 -4.27 14.61 -2.15
C SER A 494 -4.58 13.84 -3.41
N PHE A 495 -3.53 13.46 -4.13
CA PHE A 495 -3.66 12.68 -5.35
C PHE A 495 -4.29 11.31 -5.06
N PHE A 496 -3.92 10.64 -3.98
CA PHE A 496 -4.53 9.37 -3.57
C PHE A 496 -6.01 9.52 -3.27
N GLN A 497 -6.40 10.54 -2.49
CA GLN A 497 -7.79 10.74 -2.15
C GLN A 497 -8.65 11.02 -3.39
N LEU A 498 -8.09 11.76 -4.37
CA LEU A 498 -8.72 11.91 -5.69
C LEU A 498 -8.85 10.56 -6.39
N MET A 499 -7.79 9.75 -6.45
CA MET A 499 -7.82 8.43 -7.09
C MET A 499 -8.81 7.47 -6.43
N VAL A 500 -8.98 7.53 -5.10
CA VAL A 500 -9.99 6.74 -4.36
C VAL A 500 -11.40 7.12 -4.79
N PHE A 501 -11.71 8.42 -4.88
CA PHE A 501 -13.01 8.85 -5.38
C PHE A 501 -13.22 8.42 -6.82
N LEU A 502 -12.24 8.64 -7.69
CA LEU A 502 -12.35 8.35 -9.12
C LEU A 502 -12.51 6.84 -9.39
N HIS A 503 -11.93 6.00 -8.53
CA HIS A 503 -12.16 4.55 -8.53
C HIS A 503 -13.57 4.19 -8.06
N ASP A 504 -14.09 4.77 -6.96
CA ASP A 504 -15.46 4.51 -6.49
C ASP A 504 -16.53 4.99 -7.49
N GLY A 505 -16.22 6.01 -8.28
CA GLY A 505 -17.14 6.60 -9.27
C GLY A 505 -17.01 6.08 -10.70
N ASP A 506 -16.15 5.08 -10.98
CA ASP A 506 -15.85 4.61 -12.35
C ASP A 506 -15.57 5.74 -13.36
N THR A 507 -15.01 6.86 -12.88
CA THR A 507 -14.84 8.12 -13.62
C THR A 507 -13.40 8.60 -13.49
N PRO A 508 -12.42 7.92 -14.11
CA PRO A 508 -11.02 8.31 -14.06
C PRO A 508 -10.74 9.67 -14.70
N LEU A 509 -9.84 10.44 -14.07
CA LEU A 509 -9.22 11.62 -14.70
C LEU A 509 -8.44 11.19 -15.94
N ALA A 510 -8.60 11.89 -17.04
CA ALA A 510 -7.86 11.62 -18.26
C ALA A 510 -6.57 12.44 -18.30
N VAL A 511 -5.44 11.80 -18.62
CA VAL A 511 -4.23 12.53 -19.04
C VAL A 511 -4.47 13.05 -20.46
N PRO A 512 -4.22 14.34 -20.75
CA PRO A 512 -4.45 14.95 -22.05
C PRO A 512 -3.48 14.41 -23.12
N MET A 513 -3.80 13.24 -23.67
CA MET A 513 -3.00 12.54 -24.68
C MET A 513 -3.67 12.60 -26.06
N PRO A 514 -2.89 12.69 -27.17
CA PRO A 514 -3.44 12.75 -28.53
C PRO A 514 -4.22 11.49 -28.95
N TRP A 515 -3.92 10.34 -28.33
CA TRP A 515 -4.55 9.06 -28.65
C TRP A 515 -5.22 8.46 -27.41
N GLU A 516 -6.54 8.24 -27.47
CA GLU A 516 -7.37 7.81 -26.32
C GLU A 516 -6.88 6.50 -25.69
N TRP A 517 -6.42 5.52 -26.47
CA TRP A 517 -5.96 4.23 -25.94
C TRP A 517 -4.63 4.35 -25.17
N LEU A 518 -3.73 5.24 -25.60
CA LEU A 518 -2.47 5.52 -24.89
C LEU A 518 -2.72 6.26 -23.58
N GLY A 519 -3.70 7.17 -23.54
CA GLY A 519 -4.16 7.76 -22.29
C GLY A 519 -4.70 6.73 -21.31
N LYS A 520 -5.39 5.67 -21.79
CA LYS A 520 -5.93 4.60 -20.94
C LYS A 520 -4.83 3.75 -20.32
N ILE A 521 -3.79 3.42 -21.10
CA ILE A 521 -2.62 2.70 -20.61
C ILE A 521 -1.81 3.56 -19.64
N ALA A 522 -1.56 4.83 -19.99
CA ALA A 522 -0.88 5.77 -19.10
C ALA A 522 -1.63 5.93 -17.77
N ASN A 523 -2.96 5.99 -17.78
CA ASN A 523 -3.76 6.01 -16.55
C ASN A 523 -3.63 4.75 -15.70
N ILE A 524 -3.55 3.56 -16.29
CA ILE A 524 -3.32 2.31 -15.53
C ILE A 524 -1.93 2.34 -14.90
N TYR A 525 -0.91 2.77 -15.63
CA TYR A 525 0.46 2.85 -15.13
C TYR A 525 0.63 3.93 -14.05
N ILE A 526 0.15 5.15 -14.30
CA ILE A 526 0.18 6.28 -13.35
C ILE A 526 -0.63 5.93 -12.12
N ALA A 527 -1.84 5.39 -12.25
CA ALA A 527 -2.65 4.98 -11.11
C ALA A 527 -1.96 3.88 -10.29
N MET A 528 -1.34 2.87 -10.90
CA MET A 528 -0.72 1.77 -10.14
C MET A 528 0.60 2.16 -9.44
N THR A 529 1.48 2.95 -10.08
CA THR A 529 2.74 3.37 -9.46
C THR A 529 2.52 4.45 -8.39
N SER A 530 1.64 5.41 -8.65
CA SER A 530 1.25 6.43 -7.65
C SER A 530 0.47 5.83 -6.47
N LEU A 531 -0.37 4.81 -6.71
CA LEU A 531 -1.07 4.09 -5.65
C LEU A 531 -0.07 3.34 -4.77
N LEU A 532 0.91 2.64 -5.34
CA LEU A 532 1.95 1.96 -4.56
C LEU A 532 2.80 2.95 -3.75
N TRP A 533 3.11 4.13 -4.32
CA TRP A 533 3.73 5.22 -3.58
C TRP A 533 2.85 5.67 -2.41
N SER A 534 1.56 5.96 -2.64
CA SER A 534 0.64 6.42 -1.59
C SER A 534 0.44 5.46 -0.43
N LEU A 535 0.65 4.16 -0.65
CA LEU A 535 0.48 3.13 0.38
C LEU A 535 1.65 3.05 1.37
N ILE A 536 2.80 3.64 1.02
CA ILE A 536 3.97 3.65 1.90
C ILE A 536 3.91 4.95 2.73
N PRO A 537 3.84 4.88 4.06
CA PRO A 537 3.80 6.08 4.88
C PRO A 537 5.16 6.77 4.93
N TRP A 538 5.15 8.07 5.19
CA TRP A 538 6.32 8.76 5.70
C TRP A 538 6.54 8.35 7.17
N VAL A 539 7.78 8.03 7.51
CA VAL A 539 8.23 7.73 8.88
C VAL A 539 9.11 8.86 9.38
N ASP A 540 8.99 9.23 10.64
CA ASP A 540 9.88 10.21 11.27
C ASP A 540 11.27 9.58 11.54
N SER A 541 12.30 10.07 10.87
CA SER A 541 13.69 9.59 11.02
C SER A 541 14.55 10.47 11.93
N SER A 542 13.93 11.33 12.77
CA SER A 542 14.54 12.37 13.61
C SER A 542 15.18 13.56 12.86
N ALA A 543 15.78 13.33 11.71
CA ALA A 543 16.41 14.35 10.85
C ALA A 543 15.45 14.90 9.79
N GLY A 544 14.40 14.17 9.48
CA GLY A 544 13.50 14.42 8.36
C GLY A 544 12.36 13.41 8.33
N TRP A 545 11.60 13.41 7.24
CA TRP A 545 10.67 12.36 6.88
C TRP A 545 11.37 11.37 5.96
N HIS A 546 11.13 10.09 6.17
CA HIS A 546 11.73 8.99 5.40
C HIS A 546 10.64 8.09 4.84
N LYS A 547 10.77 7.75 3.57
CA LYS A 547 9.94 6.78 2.88
C LYS A 547 10.81 5.59 2.51
N HIS A 548 10.57 4.47 3.18
CA HIS A 548 11.37 3.27 3.02
C HIS A 548 10.85 2.40 1.87
N GLN A 549 11.75 1.94 1.00
CA GLN A 549 11.47 0.98 -0.08
C GLN A 549 10.29 1.36 -1.01
N ALA A 550 10.20 2.63 -1.40
CA ALA A 550 9.18 3.11 -2.33
C ALA A 550 9.38 2.56 -3.75
N PRO A 551 8.43 1.79 -4.32
CA PRO A 551 8.61 1.19 -5.64
C PRO A 551 8.58 2.25 -6.74
N TYR A 552 9.42 2.08 -7.76
CA TYR A 552 9.48 2.98 -8.93
C TYR A 552 9.02 2.32 -10.25
N THR A 553 8.53 1.08 -10.20
CA THR A 553 7.93 0.38 -11.35
C THR A 553 6.70 -0.43 -10.94
N ALA A 554 5.82 -0.75 -11.90
CA ALA A 554 4.60 -1.51 -11.63
C ALA A 554 4.85 -2.99 -11.26
N ASN A 555 5.95 -3.59 -11.75
CA ASN A 555 6.36 -4.97 -11.45
C ASN A 555 7.54 -4.98 -10.47
N ALA A 556 7.56 -4.03 -9.53
CA ALA A 556 8.69 -3.86 -8.64
C ALA A 556 8.93 -5.12 -7.79
N THR A 557 10.16 -5.64 -7.87
CA THR A 557 10.70 -6.53 -6.83
C THR A 557 11.20 -5.68 -5.66
N TYR A 558 11.67 -6.33 -4.59
CA TYR A 558 12.27 -5.63 -3.45
C TYR A 558 13.49 -4.76 -3.84
N LEU A 559 14.15 -5.06 -4.97
CA LEU A 559 15.27 -4.28 -5.53
C LEU A 559 14.84 -3.22 -6.56
N HIS A 560 13.54 -3.06 -6.83
CA HIS A 560 13.01 -1.98 -7.68
C HIS A 560 12.39 -0.87 -6.82
N THR A 561 13.13 -0.42 -5.81
CA THR A 561 12.66 0.50 -4.77
C THR A 561 13.61 1.68 -4.55
N LEU A 562 13.09 2.74 -3.93
CA LEU A 562 13.78 3.96 -3.51
C LEU A 562 13.67 4.11 -2.00
N ASP A 563 14.75 4.54 -1.36
CA ASP A 563 14.63 5.24 -0.08
C ASP A 563 14.62 6.75 -0.34
N VAL A 564 13.61 7.44 0.19
CA VAL A 564 13.46 8.89 0.00
C VAL A 564 13.43 9.59 1.35
N TRP A 565 14.32 10.56 1.56
CA TRP A 565 14.32 11.40 2.74
C TRP A 565 14.10 12.87 2.38
N VAL A 566 13.28 13.57 3.17
CA VAL A 566 13.03 15.01 3.02
C VAL A 566 13.13 15.71 4.37
N PRO A 567 13.60 16.97 4.43
CA PRO A 567 13.69 17.71 5.69
C PRO A 567 12.29 18.00 6.27
N LYS A 568 12.21 18.20 7.59
CA LYS A 568 11.00 18.74 8.24
C LYS A 568 10.92 20.23 7.94
N ALA A 569 9.78 20.72 7.44
CA ALA A 569 9.58 22.14 7.21
C ALA A 569 9.69 22.93 8.52
N THR A 570 10.27 24.13 8.48
CA THR A 570 10.57 24.95 9.68
C THR A 570 9.34 25.41 10.46
N ASP A 571 8.15 25.39 9.84
CA ASP A 571 6.90 25.91 10.43
C ASP A 571 5.74 24.89 10.46
N SER A 572 5.98 23.61 10.14
CA SER A 572 4.94 22.58 10.26
C SER A 572 5.44 21.31 10.95
N HIS A 573 4.88 21.02 12.12
CA HIS A 573 4.95 19.70 12.77
C HIS A 573 4.01 18.67 12.12
N CYS A 574 3.41 19.00 10.97
CA CYS A 574 2.44 18.14 10.31
C CYS A 574 3.16 17.05 9.50
N LEU A 575 2.77 15.80 9.72
CA LEU A 575 3.11 14.67 8.85
C LEU A 575 2.79 15.02 7.37
N PRO A 576 3.73 14.84 6.43
CA PRO A 576 3.44 14.92 5.02
C PRO A 576 2.41 13.83 4.68
N THR A 577 1.45 14.15 3.82
CA THR A 577 0.53 13.12 3.35
C THR A 577 1.32 12.04 2.58
N PRO A 578 0.86 10.78 2.57
CA PRO A 578 1.60 9.68 1.94
C PRO A 578 2.00 9.95 0.47
N ASP A 579 1.19 10.71 -0.27
CA ASP A 579 1.42 10.99 -1.70
C ASP A 579 2.30 12.20 -1.94
N PHE A 580 2.53 13.01 -0.91
CA PHE A 580 3.15 14.30 -1.06
C PHE A 580 4.64 14.23 -0.77
N VAL A 581 5.45 14.57 -1.77
CA VAL A 581 6.85 14.93 -1.58
C VAL A 581 6.92 16.46 -1.49
N PRO A 582 7.41 17.05 -0.38
CA PRO A 582 7.67 18.48 -0.29
C PRO A 582 8.50 18.98 -1.48
N ARG A 583 8.07 20.08 -2.10
CA ARG A 583 8.69 20.66 -3.29
C ARG A 583 9.55 21.88 -2.98
N ASP A 584 10.18 21.88 -1.81
CA ASP A 584 10.95 23.03 -1.37
C ASP A 584 12.09 23.34 -2.35
N PRO A 585 12.36 24.62 -2.64
CA PRO A 585 13.41 25.01 -3.57
C PRO A 585 14.79 24.65 -3.00
N GLY A 586 15.59 23.92 -3.79
CA GLY A 586 16.92 23.46 -3.38
C GLY A 586 17.39 22.24 -4.17
N THR A 587 18.58 21.75 -3.85
CA THR A 587 19.22 20.67 -4.62
C THR A 587 18.80 19.30 -4.09
N TRP A 588 18.39 18.40 -4.99
CA TRP A 588 18.19 17.00 -4.64
C TRP A 588 19.52 16.24 -4.69
N VAL A 589 19.68 15.25 -3.80
CA VAL A 589 20.80 14.30 -3.86
C VAL A 589 20.25 12.95 -4.26
N VAL A 590 20.77 12.37 -5.34
CA VAL A 590 20.44 11.01 -5.76
C VAL A 590 21.67 10.14 -5.60
N TYR A 591 21.53 9.01 -4.92
CA TYR A 591 22.62 8.09 -4.61
C TYR A 591 22.37 6.69 -5.19
N ILE A 592 23.42 6.09 -5.77
CA ILE A 592 23.42 4.73 -6.29
C ILE A 592 24.42 3.89 -5.49
N HIS A 593 23.93 2.84 -4.82
CA HIS A 593 24.77 1.98 -4.00
C HIS A 593 25.72 1.09 -4.82
N GLY A 594 26.77 0.63 -4.14
CA GLY A 594 27.79 -0.28 -4.70
C GLY A 594 27.40 -1.75 -4.63
N GLY A 595 28.40 -2.62 -4.35
CA GLY A 595 28.19 -4.07 -4.18
C GLY A 595 28.55 -4.94 -5.39
N ALA A 596 29.41 -4.45 -6.29
CA ALA A 596 29.83 -5.14 -7.52
C ALA A 596 28.65 -5.69 -8.35
N TRP A 597 27.55 -4.93 -8.40
CA TRP A 597 26.27 -5.30 -9.02
C TRP A 597 25.63 -6.59 -8.49
N ARG A 598 26.11 -7.22 -7.41
CA ARG A 598 25.70 -8.59 -7.05
C ARG A 598 25.54 -8.85 -5.54
N ASP A 599 26.06 -7.96 -4.70
CA ASP A 599 26.05 -8.09 -3.24
C ASP A 599 24.67 -7.69 -2.67
N PRO A 600 23.89 -8.63 -2.13
CA PRO A 600 22.57 -8.35 -1.58
C PRO A 600 22.61 -7.66 -0.21
N LEU A 601 23.79 -7.50 0.41
CA LEU A 601 23.95 -6.82 1.70
C LEU A 601 24.24 -5.32 1.54
N VAL A 602 24.38 -4.84 0.30
CA VAL A 602 24.57 -3.43 -0.03
C VAL A 602 23.36 -2.97 -0.82
N ASP A 603 22.47 -2.26 -0.16
CA ASP A 603 21.24 -1.72 -0.74
C ASP A 603 21.13 -0.20 -0.50
N SER A 604 19.99 0.39 -0.86
CA SER A 604 19.69 1.81 -0.70
C SER A 604 19.81 2.32 0.74
N SER A 605 19.56 1.47 1.75
CA SER A 605 19.68 1.80 3.18
C SER A 605 21.13 2.04 3.60
N SER A 606 22.11 1.55 2.84
CA SER A 606 23.54 1.79 3.09
C SER A 606 23.91 3.28 3.13
N PHE A 607 23.08 4.14 2.52
CA PHE A 607 23.27 5.59 2.51
C PHE A 607 22.53 6.33 3.64
N GLU A 608 21.70 5.65 4.42
CA GLU A 608 20.80 6.26 5.41
C GLU A 608 21.57 7.12 6.42
N ALA A 609 22.66 6.60 6.99
CA ALA A 609 23.47 7.35 7.95
C ALA A 609 24.01 8.68 7.38
N ALA A 610 24.39 8.71 6.09
CA ALA A 610 24.81 9.92 5.40
C ALA A 610 23.61 10.84 5.09
N ALA A 611 22.48 10.28 4.65
CA ALA A 611 21.26 11.02 4.38
C ALA A 611 20.76 11.78 5.63
N LEU A 612 20.69 11.09 6.78
CA LEU A 612 20.25 11.70 8.04
C LEU A 612 21.20 12.81 8.51
N LYS A 613 22.53 12.63 8.34
CA LYS A 613 23.52 13.68 8.65
C LYS A 613 23.38 14.89 7.72
N LEU A 614 23.18 14.66 6.43
CA LEU A 614 22.97 15.72 5.42
C LEU A 614 21.70 16.53 5.71
N LEU A 615 20.60 15.86 6.08
CA LEU A 615 19.33 16.54 6.39
C LEU A 615 19.38 17.37 7.68
N ARG A 616 20.18 16.96 8.67
CA ARG A 616 20.38 17.75 9.90
C ARG A 616 21.14 19.06 9.64
N ASP A 617 21.91 19.12 8.56
CA ASP A 617 22.71 20.28 8.20
C ASP A 617 21.90 21.27 7.36
N LYS A 618 21.30 22.25 8.03
CA LYS A 618 20.48 23.28 7.39
C LYS A 618 21.24 24.16 6.39
N GLU A 619 22.57 24.22 6.47
CA GLU A 619 23.40 25.01 5.55
C GLU A 619 23.62 24.29 4.20
N ALA A 620 23.30 23.01 4.11
CA ALA A 620 23.50 22.23 2.89
C ALA A 620 22.49 22.54 1.77
N HIS A 621 21.39 23.25 2.06
CA HIS A 621 20.33 23.61 1.10
C HIS A 621 19.79 22.41 0.29
N ILE A 622 19.62 21.27 0.96
CA ILE A 622 19.12 20.03 0.38
C ILE A 622 17.60 19.96 0.53
N SER A 623 16.90 19.81 -0.60
CA SER A 623 15.42 19.67 -0.61
C SER A 623 14.94 18.24 -0.44
N GLY A 624 15.82 17.28 -0.72
CA GLY A 624 15.49 15.86 -0.61
C GLY A 624 16.66 14.99 -1.04
N ILE A 625 16.62 13.75 -0.57
CA ILE A 625 17.62 12.74 -0.84
C ILE A 625 16.89 11.49 -1.31
N ALA A 626 17.36 10.87 -2.39
CA ALA A 626 16.89 9.57 -2.85
C ALA A 626 18.06 8.60 -2.98
N SER A 627 17.91 7.38 -2.45
CA SER A 627 18.86 6.29 -2.62
C SER A 627 18.19 5.15 -3.39
N ILE A 628 18.83 4.68 -4.46
CA ILE A 628 18.21 3.79 -5.45
C ILE A 628 18.63 2.35 -5.21
N ASN A 629 17.66 1.44 -5.03
CA ASN A 629 17.87 0.01 -5.28
C ASN A 629 17.72 -0.31 -6.76
N TYR A 630 18.53 -1.25 -7.22
CA TYR A 630 18.44 -1.80 -8.58
C TYR A 630 18.62 -3.33 -8.55
N PRO A 631 18.03 -4.07 -9.51
CA PRO A 631 18.21 -5.51 -9.62
C PRO A 631 19.69 -5.91 -9.68
N LEU A 632 20.03 -7.01 -9.01
CA LEU A 632 21.41 -7.47 -8.87
C LEU A 632 21.69 -8.65 -9.79
N SER A 633 22.95 -8.82 -10.15
CA SER A 633 23.48 -10.00 -10.84
C SER A 633 23.61 -11.17 -9.87
N SER A 634 23.67 -12.37 -10.43
CA SER A 634 23.88 -13.60 -9.68
C SER A 634 25.20 -13.59 -8.90
N HIS A 635 25.13 -14.01 -7.63
CA HIS A 635 26.27 -14.23 -6.74
C HIS A 635 26.24 -15.67 -6.17
N PRO A 636 26.61 -16.70 -6.95
CA PRO A 636 26.44 -18.11 -6.55
C PRO A 636 27.27 -18.46 -5.31
N ASN A 637 28.44 -17.83 -5.18
CA ASN A 637 29.40 -18.09 -4.12
C ASN A 637 29.23 -17.19 -2.90
N HIS A 638 28.14 -16.43 -2.79
CA HIS A 638 27.93 -15.57 -1.62
C HIS A 638 27.87 -16.44 -0.34
N PRO A 639 28.53 -16.04 0.77
CA PRO A 639 28.64 -16.87 1.95
C PRO A 639 27.28 -17.20 2.57
N THR A 640 26.42 -16.19 2.73
CA THR A 640 25.10 -16.29 3.39
C THR A 640 23.91 -16.34 2.42
N HIS A 641 23.89 -15.50 1.37
CA HIS A 641 22.79 -15.40 0.40
C HIS A 641 23.21 -15.76 -1.04
N PRO A 642 23.52 -17.02 -1.34
CA PRO A 642 23.88 -17.45 -2.70
C PRO A 642 22.72 -17.21 -3.69
N ALA A 643 23.02 -16.68 -4.88
CA ALA A 643 22.06 -16.56 -5.98
C ALA A 643 22.70 -17.05 -7.30
N PRO A 644 22.19 -18.10 -7.97
CA PRO A 644 21.06 -18.93 -7.55
C PRO A 644 21.37 -19.66 -6.23
N PRO A 645 20.33 -20.13 -5.50
CA PRO A 645 20.53 -20.87 -4.26
C PRO A 645 21.38 -22.12 -4.48
N ARG A 646 22.15 -22.52 -3.46
CA ARG A 646 23.00 -23.73 -3.50
C ARG A 646 22.20 -25.01 -3.71
N ASP A 647 20.96 -25.00 -3.23
CA ASP A 647 19.99 -26.05 -3.46
C ASP A 647 19.19 -25.70 -4.73
N PRO A 648 19.35 -26.44 -5.84
CA PRO A 648 18.63 -26.17 -7.09
C PRO A 648 17.11 -26.31 -6.99
N SER A 649 16.59 -26.89 -5.90
CA SER A 649 15.16 -26.98 -5.62
C SER A 649 14.56 -25.70 -5.04
N GLN A 650 15.39 -24.80 -4.51
CA GLN A 650 14.93 -23.50 -4.02
C GLN A 650 14.64 -22.55 -5.20
N PRO A 651 13.60 -21.71 -5.11
CA PRO A 651 13.26 -20.78 -6.17
C PRO A 651 14.40 -19.79 -6.40
N VAL A 652 14.69 -19.50 -7.68
CA VAL A 652 15.66 -18.48 -8.05
C VAL A 652 15.07 -17.11 -7.74
N ASP A 653 15.81 -16.30 -6.99
CA ASP A 653 15.46 -14.91 -6.74
C ASP A 653 15.64 -14.08 -8.03
N ILE A 654 14.53 -13.80 -8.70
CA ILE A 654 14.49 -13.06 -9.97
C ILE A 654 15.04 -11.64 -9.87
N ALA A 655 15.04 -11.04 -8.68
CA ALA A 655 15.63 -9.72 -8.46
C ALA A 655 17.17 -9.78 -8.51
N ARG A 656 17.75 -10.98 -8.42
CA ARG A 656 19.19 -11.27 -8.36
C ARG A 656 19.70 -12.04 -9.57
N THR A 657 19.00 -11.94 -10.70
CA THR A 657 19.38 -12.54 -11.99
C THR A 657 19.66 -11.52 -13.07
N ALA A 658 19.78 -10.24 -12.72
CA ALA A 658 19.94 -9.15 -13.66
C ALA A 658 21.23 -9.30 -14.49
N LYS A 659 21.15 -8.91 -15.77
CA LYS A 659 22.27 -8.85 -16.70
C LYS A 659 22.23 -7.50 -17.40
N HIS A 660 23.36 -7.01 -17.90
CA HIS A 660 23.38 -5.80 -18.69
C HIS A 660 22.40 -5.89 -19.88
N PRO A 661 21.53 -4.88 -20.12
CA PRO A 661 21.53 -3.54 -19.53
C PRO A 661 20.58 -3.32 -18.33
N ASP A 662 20.05 -4.38 -17.70
CA ASP A 662 19.03 -4.29 -16.64
C ASP A 662 19.39 -3.31 -15.51
N HIS A 663 20.65 -3.33 -15.04
CA HIS A 663 21.12 -2.46 -13.94
C HIS A 663 20.94 -0.97 -14.27
N ILE A 664 21.42 -0.54 -15.44
CA ILE A 664 21.36 0.87 -15.85
C ILE A 664 19.94 1.28 -16.25
N VAL A 665 19.18 0.37 -16.86
CA VAL A 665 17.75 0.61 -17.19
C VAL A 665 16.95 0.84 -15.91
N ALA A 666 17.18 0.06 -14.87
CA ALA A 666 16.51 0.22 -13.58
C ALA A 666 16.87 1.55 -12.90
N VAL A 667 18.16 1.94 -12.90
CA VAL A 667 18.60 3.25 -12.37
C VAL A 667 17.97 4.42 -13.15
N LEU A 668 17.93 4.34 -14.49
CA LEU A 668 17.27 5.37 -15.30
C LEU A 668 15.76 5.42 -15.07
N ALA A 669 15.10 4.28 -14.85
CA ALA A 669 13.70 4.23 -14.48
C ALA A 669 13.43 4.88 -13.11
N ALA A 670 14.30 4.64 -12.12
CA ALA A 670 14.21 5.26 -10.80
C ALA A 670 14.36 6.80 -10.87
N ILE A 671 15.31 7.31 -11.65
CA ILE A 671 15.48 8.76 -11.87
C ILE A 671 14.28 9.34 -12.65
N ALA A 672 13.81 8.65 -13.69
CA ALA A 672 12.63 9.06 -14.44
C ALA A 672 11.38 9.12 -13.55
N TYR A 673 11.24 8.21 -12.59
CA TYR A 673 10.15 8.19 -11.63
C TYR A 673 10.20 9.42 -10.70
N LEU A 674 11.37 9.73 -10.13
CA LEU A 674 11.57 10.93 -9.32
C LEU A 674 11.20 12.21 -10.10
N GLN A 675 11.58 12.28 -11.38
CA GLN A 675 11.34 13.45 -12.23
C GLN A 675 9.89 13.57 -12.69
N ASN A 676 9.36 12.52 -13.33
CA ASN A 676 8.10 12.60 -14.06
C ASN A 676 6.89 12.37 -13.15
N GLU A 677 6.99 11.42 -12.21
CA GLU A 677 5.85 11.03 -11.36
C GLU A 677 5.81 11.86 -10.08
N LEU A 678 6.95 12.01 -9.41
CA LEU A 678 7.03 12.78 -8.15
C LEU A 678 7.23 14.28 -8.38
N GLY A 679 7.70 14.67 -9.57
CA GLY A 679 7.94 16.07 -9.89
C GLY A 679 9.17 16.65 -9.21
N VAL A 680 10.09 15.82 -8.73
CA VAL A 680 11.30 16.22 -7.97
C VAL A 680 12.58 15.82 -8.70
N ALA A 681 13.76 16.06 -8.12
CA ALA A 681 15.05 15.72 -8.72
C ALA A 681 15.24 16.21 -10.18
N HIS A 682 14.64 17.35 -10.53
CA HIS A 682 14.90 18.03 -11.79
C HIS A 682 16.24 18.75 -11.78
N ASP A 683 16.67 19.22 -10.61
CA ASP A 683 17.99 19.83 -10.37
C ASP A 683 18.62 19.09 -9.19
N TYR A 684 19.60 18.23 -9.49
CA TYR A 684 20.13 17.26 -8.56
C TYR A 684 21.63 17.01 -8.76
N VAL A 685 22.26 16.56 -7.69
CA VAL A 685 23.59 15.95 -7.68
C VAL A 685 23.40 14.43 -7.70
N LEU A 686 24.09 13.75 -8.62
CA LEU A 686 24.12 12.29 -8.67
C LEU A 686 25.44 11.78 -8.11
N SER A 687 25.38 10.82 -7.20
CA SER A 687 26.55 10.17 -6.62
C SER A 687 26.38 8.66 -6.62
N GLY A 688 27.49 7.94 -6.60
CA GLY A 688 27.48 6.51 -6.40
C GLY A 688 28.83 6.00 -5.93
N HIS A 689 28.81 4.86 -5.25
CA HIS A 689 30.00 4.21 -4.71
C HIS A 689 30.36 2.95 -5.49
N SER A 690 31.66 2.71 -5.72
CA SER A 690 32.13 1.49 -6.39
C SER A 690 31.50 1.32 -7.77
N CYS A 691 30.80 0.21 -8.04
CA CYS A 691 30.02 0.03 -9.27
C CYS A 691 28.89 1.05 -9.46
N GLY A 692 28.34 1.60 -8.37
CA GLY A 692 27.40 2.73 -8.41
C GLY A 692 28.04 3.99 -9.00
N ALA A 693 29.35 4.17 -8.84
CA ALA A 693 30.09 5.25 -9.50
C ALA A 693 30.19 5.02 -11.02
N THR A 694 30.32 3.76 -11.46
CA THR A 694 30.23 3.39 -12.88
C THR A 694 28.84 3.70 -13.42
N LEU A 695 27.79 3.26 -12.72
CA LEU A 695 26.39 3.55 -13.08
C LEU A 695 26.12 5.05 -13.13
N THR A 696 26.70 5.84 -12.21
CA THR A 696 26.62 7.32 -12.21
C THR A 696 27.12 7.95 -13.50
N PHE A 697 28.20 7.42 -14.10
CA PHE A 697 28.64 7.89 -15.41
C PHE A 697 27.75 7.36 -16.55
N GLN A 698 27.28 6.12 -16.45
CA GLN A 698 26.41 5.54 -17.49
C GLN A 698 25.08 6.27 -17.63
N THR A 699 24.53 6.86 -16.56
CA THR A 699 23.30 7.68 -16.65
C THR A 699 23.50 8.95 -17.49
N VAL A 700 24.74 9.45 -17.57
CA VAL A 700 25.08 10.66 -18.35
C VAL A 700 25.69 10.35 -19.71
N MET A 701 25.93 9.09 -20.04
CA MET A 701 26.30 8.64 -21.39
C MET A 701 25.11 8.70 -22.36
N ASN A 702 25.36 8.43 -23.64
CA ASN A 702 24.31 8.32 -24.66
C ASN A 702 23.33 7.17 -24.31
N PRO A 703 22.03 7.45 -24.10
CA PRO A 703 21.05 6.43 -23.73
C PRO A 703 20.83 5.35 -24.79
N ASP A 704 21.17 5.60 -26.06
CA ASP A 704 21.02 4.60 -27.14
C ASP A 704 21.86 3.33 -26.89
N ARG A 705 22.89 3.42 -26.05
CA ARG A 705 23.70 2.28 -25.60
C ARG A 705 22.89 1.27 -24.78
N TRP A 706 21.79 1.71 -24.15
CA TRP A 706 21.02 0.93 -23.17
C TRP A 706 19.71 0.38 -23.72
N GLY A 707 19.48 0.47 -25.04
CA GLY A 707 18.24 0.03 -25.67
C GLY A 707 17.04 0.92 -25.31
N ALA A 708 15.91 0.32 -24.94
CA ALA A 708 14.67 1.04 -24.64
C ALA A 708 14.63 1.64 -23.21
N ALA A 709 15.70 2.34 -22.81
CA ALA A 709 15.79 2.95 -21.50
C ALA A 709 14.99 4.27 -21.40
N PRO A 710 14.42 4.60 -20.23
CA PRO A 710 13.77 5.89 -20.00
C PRO A 710 14.72 7.07 -20.19
N LYS A 711 14.22 8.15 -20.81
CA LYS A 711 14.97 9.41 -20.92
C LYS A 711 14.79 10.21 -19.65
N VAL A 712 15.89 10.71 -19.11
CA VAL A 712 15.94 11.50 -17.88
C VAL A 712 16.67 12.82 -18.12
N LYS A 713 16.33 13.86 -17.35
CA LYS A 713 17.17 15.06 -17.28
C LYS A 713 18.45 14.69 -16.55
N LYS A 714 19.61 14.87 -17.20
CA LYS A 714 20.91 14.54 -16.61
C LYS A 714 21.29 15.58 -15.55
N PRO A 715 22.06 15.20 -14.52
CA PRO A 715 22.55 16.16 -13.53
C PRO A 715 23.59 17.09 -14.18
N LYS A 716 23.82 18.27 -13.59
CA LYS A 716 24.96 19.13 -13.97
C LYS A 716 26.26 18.76 -13.25
N VAL A 717 26.12 18.09 -12.10
CA VAL A 717 27.22 17.74 -11.20
C VAL A 717 27.08 16.27 -10.79
N ILE A 718 28.16 15.51 -10.91
CA ILE A 718 28.25 14.15 -10.38
C ILE A 718 29.39 14.02 -9.37
N ALA A 719 29.22 13.16 -8.38
CA ALA A 719 30.21 12.90 -7.33
C ALA A 719 30.50 11.39 -7.21
N PRO A 720 31.34 10.82 -8.09
CA PRO A 720 31.68 9.41 -8.04
C PRO A 720 32.67 9.08 -6.91
N LEU A 721 32.40 8.01 -6.15
CA LEU A 721 33.11 7.63 -4.93
C LEU A 721 33.75 6.25 -5.08
N ASN A 722 35.04 6.11 -4.80
CA ASN A 722 35.78 4.84 -4.85
C ASN A 722 35.47 3.99 -6.11
N GLY A 723 35.41 4.63 -7.28
CA GLY A 723 34.72 4.12 -8.46
C GLY A 723 35.56 3.29 -9.44
N LEU A 724 34.87 2.42 -10.20
CA LEU A 724 35.42 1.68 -11.32
C LEU A 724 35.07 2.38 -12.64
N TYR A 725 36.07 2.80 -13.41
CA TYR A 725 35.84 3.59 -14.64
C TYR A 725 36.40 2.93 -15.90
N ASP A 726 37.37 2.03 -15.75
CA ASP A 726 37.88 1.19 -16.83
C ASP A 726 38.11 -0.23 -16.33
N LEU A 727 37.03 -1.01 -16.38
CA LEU A 727 36.99 -2.39 -15.91
C LEU A 727 37.83 -3.30 -16.81
N ALA A 728 37.81 -3.06 -18.12
CA ALA A 728 38.59 -3.80 -19.09
C ALA A 728 40.10 -3.59 -18.88
N ALA A 729 40.55 -2.36 -18.65
CA ALA A 729 41.95 -2.07 -18.35
C ALA A 729 42.40 -2.73 -17.04
N PHE A 730 41.56 -2.69 -16.00
CA PHE A 730 41.87 -3.35 -14.72
C PHE A 730 41.96 -4.87 -14.86
N ILE A 731 41.02 -5.50 -15.57
CA ILE A 731 41.02 -6.95 -15.79
C ILE A 731 42.22 -7.37 -16.62
N ASN A 732 42.58 -6.62 -17.67
CA ASN A 732 43.67 -7.03 -18.56
C ASN A 732 45.05 -6.76 -17.98
N ASN A 733 45.21 -5.70 -17.20
CA ASN A 733 46.49 -5.29 -16.64
C ASN A 733 46.34 -4.62 -15.26
N PRO A 734 46.00 -5.38 -14.21
CA PRO A 734 45.80 -4.83 -12.88
C PRO A 734 47.14 -4.33 -12.29
N PRO A 735 47.13 -3.24 -11.50
CA PRO A 735 48.31 -2.82 -10.74
C PRO A 735 48.81 -3.94 -9.83
N GLU A 736 50.12 -4.02 -9.59
CA GLU A 736 50.71 -5.11 -8.80
C GLU A 736 50.10 -5.25 -7.40
N SER A 737 49.69 -4.14 -6.78
CA SER A 737 49.02 -4.12 -5.47
C SER A 737 47.61 -4.75 -5.45
N HIS A 738 46.96 -4.91 -6.61
CA HIS A 738 45.58 -5.42 -6.73
C HIS A 738 45.48 -6.64 -7.67
N LYS A 739 46.62 -7.18 -8.12
CA LYS A 739 46.70 -8.28 -9.08
C LYS A 739 46.04 -9.56 -8.59
N ASN A 740 46.07 -9.79 -7.28
CA ASN A 740 45.38 -10.89 -6.61
C ASN A 740 43.84 -10.81 -6.71
N LEU A 741 43.28 -9.63 -7.00
CA LEU A 741 41.83 -9.43 -7.15
C LEU A 741 41.34 -9.66 -8.57
N GLN A 742 42.22 -9.73 -9.57
CA GLN A 742 41.85 -9.93 -10.97
C GLN A 742 40.83 -11.08 -11.19
N PRO A 743 40.98 -12.28 -10.56
CA PRO A 743 39.99 -13.34 -10.75
C PRO A 743 38.59 -12.99 -10.23
N LEU A 744 38.51 -12.25 -9.12
CA LEU A 744 37.25 -11.77 -8.55
C LEU A 744 36.55 -10.79 -9.49
N TYR A 745 37.33 -9.89 -10.10
CA TYR A 745 36.82 -8.92 -11.07
C TYR A 745 36.33 -9.59 -12.35
N VAL A 746 37.06 -10.57 -12.88
CA VAL A 746 36.59 -11.36 -14.02
C VAL A 746 35.27 -12.07 -13.70
N GLU A 747 35.15 -12.67 -12.50
CA GLU A 747 33.96 -13.41 -12.08
C GLU A 747 32.71 -12.51 -12.05
N PHE A 748 32.74 -11.39 -11.31
CA PHE A 748 31.55 -10.53 -11.24
C PHE A 748 31.25 -9.81 -12.55
N THR A 749 32.28 -9.52 -13.36
CA THR A 749 32.10 -8.86 -14.66
C THR A 749 31.39 -9.79 -15.63
N LYS A 750 31.81 -11.05 -15.72
CA LYS A 750 31.10 -12.08 -16.49
C LYS A 750 29.67 -12.28 -15.99
N ASN A 751 29.48 -12.25 -14.67
CA ASN A 751 28.16 -12.39 -14.10
C ASN A 751 27.24 -11.20 -14.40
N ALA A 752 27.75 -9.98 -14.54
CA ALA A 752 26.92 -8.82 -14.85
C ALA A 752 26.74 -8.60 -16.36
N PHE A 753 27.81 -8.77 -17.15
CA PHE A 753 27.88 -8.31 -18.54
C PHE A 753 28.03 -9.45 -19.57
N GLY A 754 28.14 -10.70 -19.13
CA GLY A 754 28.38 -11.85 -20.02
C GLY A 754 29.85 -12.03 -20.38
N ASP A 755 30.15 -12.97 -21.28
CA ASP A 755 31.53 -13.31 -21.66
C ASP A 755 32.13 -12.42 -22.77
N ASP A 756 31.33 -11.53 -23.36
CA ASP A 756 31.77 -10.66 -24.46
C ASP A 756 32.51 -9.44 -23.91
N GLU A 757 33.84 -9.42 -24.04
CA GLU A 757 34.70 -8.31 -23.61
C GLU A 757 34.38 -6.99 -24.32
N THR A 758 33.74 -7.01 -25.50
CA THR A 758 33.32 -5.78 -26.18
C THR A 758 32.25 -5.05 -25.37
N VAL A 759 31.32 -5.79 -24.74
CA VAL A 759 30.32 -5.24 -23.83
C VAL A 759 31.00 -4.63 -22.60
N TRP A 760 32.04 -5.28 -22.06
CA TRP A 760 32.76 -4.77 -20.88
C TRP A 760 33.45 -3.45 -21.17
N ARG A 761 33.92 -3.25 -22.41
CA ARG A 761 34.49 -1.98 -22.84
C ARG A 761 33.41 -0.93 -23.05
N ASP A 762 32.28 -1.30 -23.65
CA ASP A 762 31.21 -0.36 -24.01
C ASP A 762 30.49 0.23 -22.78
N ILE A 763 30.54 -0.46 -21.64
CA ILE A 763 30.03 0.01 -20.35
C ILE A 763 31.01 0.91 -19.59
N CYS A 764 32.28 0.99 -20.00
CA CYS A 764 33.30 1.78 -19.32
C CYS A 764 33.17 3.27 -19.70
N PRO A 765 33.10 4.20 -18.74
CA PRO A 765 33.08 5.64 -19.01
C PRO A 765 34.25 6.16 -19.87
N THR A 766 35.37 5.45 -19.88
CA THR A 766 36.58 5.81 -20.64
C THR A 766 36.46 5.55 -22.15
N ILE A 767 35.40 4.85 -22.59
CA ILE A 767 35.14 4.64 -24.02
C ILE A 767 34.64 5.91 -24.73
N VAL A 768 34.10 6.87 -23.97
CA VAL A 768 33.53 8.10 -24.51
C VAL A 768 34.63 9.00 -25.04
N SER A 769 34.62 9.24 -26.36
CA SER A 769 35.63 10.07 -27.03
C SER A 769 35.42 11.58 -26.87
N ASP A 770 34.16 12.02 -26.76
CA ASP A 770 33.80 13.41 -26.48
C ASP A 770 32.64 13.48 -25.48
N TRP A 771 32.99 13.79 -24.23
CA TRP A 771 32.01 13.93 -23.15
C TRP A 771 31.15 15.18 -23.30
N SER A 772 31.58 16.17 -24.09
CA SER A 772 30.78 17.37 -24.35
C SER A 772 29.60 17.07 -25.28
N GLU A 773 29.70 16.02 -26.10
CA GLU A 773 28.61 15.52 -26.95
C GLU A 773 27.67 14.62 -26.16
N GLU A 774 28.21 13.68 -25.36
CA GLU A 774 27.36 12.77 -24.58
C GLU A 774 26.68 13.46 -23.38
N TRP A 775 27.34 14.45 -22.75
CA TRP A 775 26.84 15.16 -21.56
C TRP A 775 27.02 16.69 -21.69
N PRO A 776 26.29 17.35 -22.60
CA PRO A 776 26.43 18.79 -22.88
C PRO A 776 26.04 19.69 -21.70
N GLU A 777 25.12 19.25 -20.84
CA GLU A 777 24.70 19.96 -19.63
C GLU A 777 25.69 19.81 -18.47
N GLY A 778 26.64 18.88 -18.56
CA GLY A 778 27.64 18.62 -17.53
C GLY A 778 28.53 19.83 -17.25
N LYS A 779 28.84 20.05 -15.98
CA LYS A 779 29.68 21.16 -15.51
C LYS A 779 30.83 20.69 -14.64
N VAL A 780 30.55 19.88 -13.62
CA VAL A 780 31.54 19.54 -12.58
C VAL A 780 31.51 18.04 -12.28
N VAL A 781 32.68 17.44 -12.10
CA VAL A 781 32.85 16.09 -11.55
C VAL A 781 33.70 16.17 -10.29
N VAL A 782 33.13 15.73 -9.16
CA VAL A 782 33.80 15.73 -7.84
C VAL A 782 34.24 14.31 -7.51
N PHE A 783 35.49 13.97 -7.79
CA PHE A 783 36.07 12.68 -7.45
C PHE A 783 36.47 12.60 -5.98
N ALA A 784 36.16 11.46 -5.35
CA ALA A 784 36.76 11.08 -4.08
C ALA A 784 37.15 9.60 -4.11
N GLN A 785 38.44 9.33 -3.94
CA GLN A 785 39.00 7.98 -3.95
C GLN A 785 40.00 7.85 -2.80
N SER A 786 39.82 6.86 -1.94
CA SER A 786 40.81 6.54 -0.93
C SER A 786 42.06 5.94 -1.58
N LYS A 787 43.24 6.43 -1.19
CA LYS A 787 44.53 5.84 -1.57
C LYS A 787 44.81 4.50 -0.88
N ASN A 788 44.08 4.21 0.21
CA ASN A 788 44.19 2.98 0.99
C ASN A 788 43.06 1.99 0.66
N ASP A 789 42.27 2.26 -0.39
CA ASP A 789 41.23 1.36 -0.85
C ASP A 789 41.86 0.03 -1.26
N SER A 790 41.47 -1.07 -0.58
CA SER A 790 42.00 -2.39 -0.85
C SER A 790 41.34 -3.10 -2.04
N LEU A 791 40.20 -2.60 -2.53
CA LEU A 791 39.44 -3.24 -3.60
C LEU A 791 39.62 -2.50 -4.93
N VAL A 792 39.49 -1.17 -4.93
CA VAL A 792 39.58 -0.34 -6.13
C VAL A 792 40.88 0.46 -6.12
N PRO A 793 41.79 0.23 -7.09
CA PRO A 793 43.05 0.95 -7.10
C PRO A 793 42.84 2.43 -7.46
N TYR A 794 43.61 3.30 -6.82
CA TYR A 794 43.60 4.74 -7.09
C TYR A 794 43.88 5.10 -8.56
N SER A 795 44.57 4.23 -9.30
CA SER A 795 44.84 4.39 -10.73
C SER A 795 43.57 4.48 -11.59
N GLN A 796 42.45 3.90 -11.16
CA GLN A 796 41.16 4.03 -11.86
C GLN A 796 40.70 5.49 -11.87
N THR A 797 40.77 6.16 -10.71
CA THR A 797 40.42 7.58 -10.60
C THR A 797 41.40 8.47 -11.36
N GLU A 798 42.71 8.20 -11.30
CA GLU A 798 43.68 8.94 -12.12
C GLU A 798 43.39 8.84 -13.62
N LEU A 799 43.16 7.62 -14.09
CA LEU A 799 42.85 7.36 -15.50
C LEU A 799 41.61 8.12 -15.94
N MET A 800 40.53 8.09 -15.15
CA MET A 800 39.29 8.79 -15.51
C MET A 800 39.43 10.32 -15.45
N LYS A 801 40.14 10.86 -14.45
CA LYS A 801 40.42 12.32 -14.37
C LYS A 801 41.22 12.79 -15.58
N GLU A 802 42.25 12.04 -15.98
CA GLU A 802 43.05 12.37 -17.15
C GLU A 802 42.23 12.28 -18.44
N HIS A 803 41.39 11.25 -18.56
CA HIS A 803 40.47 11.08 -19.68
C HIS A 803 39.53 12.28 -19.82
N LEU A 804 38.79 12.63 -18.75
CA LEU A 804 37.87 13.76 -18.75
C LEU A 804 38.55 15.10 -19.09
N ARG A 805 39.78 15.33 -18.61
CA ARG A 805 40.54 16.55 -18.96
C ARG A 805 40.91 16.63 -20.43
N LYS A 806 41.04 15.49 -21.12
CA LYS A 806 41.37 15.41 -22.55
C LYS A 806 40.13 15.47 -23.45
N THR A 807 39.02 14.88 -23.01
CA THR A 807 37.83 14.63 -23.85
C THR A 807 36.63 15.49 -23.47
N SER A 808 36.78 16.46 -22.56
CA SER A 808 35.67 17.28 -22.08
C SER A 808 36.11 18.70 -21.68
N LYS A 809 35.12 19.56 -21.43
CA LYS A 809 35.31 20.89 -20.80
C LYS A 809 34.86 20.89 -19.32
N LEU A 810 34.66 19.72 -18.72
CA LEU A 810 34.17 19.59 -17.36
C LEU A 810 35.23 20.05 -16.36
N GLU A 811 34.80 20.71 -15.30
CA GLU A 811 35.65 21.00 -14.15
C GLU A 811 35.86 19.73 -13.33
N VAL A 812 37.10 19.25 -13.26
CA VAL A 812 37.46 18.02 -12.54
C VAL A 812 38.04 18.38 -11.17
N ILE A 813 37.26 18.14 -10.12
CA ILE A 813 37.62 18.38 -8.73
C ILE A 813 37.97 17.07 -8.06
N GLU A 814 38.99 17.08 -7.21
CA GLU A 814 39.36 15.95 -6.39
C GLU A 814 39.29 16.33 -4.91
N MET A 815 38.63 15.49 -4.13
CA MET A 815 38.53 15.60 -2.69
C MET A 815 39.30 14.46 -2.01
N ALA A 816 39.85 14.76 -0.84
CA ALA A 816 40.53 13.77 -0.04
C ALA A 816 39.53 12.73 0.51
N ALA A 817 39.89 11.46 0.39
CA ALA A 817 39.20 10.32 0.96
C ALA A 817 40.22 9.41 1.66
N SER A 818 39.80 8.76 2.74
CA SER A 818 40.65 7.91 3.57
C SER A 818 39.87 6.71 4.12
N GLY A 819 40.61 5.67 4.54
CA GLY A 819 40.05 4.39 4.98
C GLY A 819 40.06 3.34 3.87
N ASP A 820 39.61 2.14 4.20
CA ASP A 820 39.42 1.05 3.24
C ASP A 820 38.13 1.26 2.41
N HIS A 821 37.90 0.43 1.38
CA HIS A 821 36.85 0.60 0.37
C HIS A 821 35.47 0.98 0.91
N ASN A 822 35.04 0.29 1.97
CA ASN A 822 33.72 0.43 2.57
C ASN A 822 33.67 1.45 3.71
N ASP A 823 34.82 1.95 4.19
CA ASP A 823 34.86 2.90 5.30
C ASP A 823 34.21 4.23 4.94
N LEU A 824 34.25 4.59 3.65
CA LEU A 824 33.68 5.84 3.15
C LEU A 824 32.19 5.97 3.49
N TRP A 825 31.42 4.90 3.30
CA TRP A 825 29.99 4.90 3.61
C TRP A 825 29.69 4.45 5.03
N LYS A 826 30.46 3.53 5.62
CA LYS A 826 30.26 3.09 7.02
C LYS A 826 30.42 4.21 8.05
N GLN A 827 31.34 5.14 7.83
CA GLN A 827 31.60 6.23 8.77
C GLN A 827 30.73 7.47 8.49
N ALA A 828 30.13 7.55 7.30
CA ALA A 828 29.28 8.62 6.77
C ALA A 828 29.91 10.04 6.69
N ASP A 829 30.80 10.44 7.61
CA ASP A 829 31.30 11.81 7.73
C ASP A 829 32.02 12.31 6.47
N GLN A 830 32.86 11.48 5.86
CA GLN A 830 33.59 11.86 4.64
C GLN A 830 32.63 12.03 3.45
N ILE A 831 31.68 11.10 3.28
CA ILE A 831 30.66 11.21 2.22
C ILE A 831 29.82 12.47 2.39
N VAL A 832 29.40 12.80 3.61
CA VAL A 832 28.65 14.03 3.90
C VAL A 832 29.41 15.25 3.38
N GLN A 833 30.71 15.37 3.68
CA GLN A 833 31.52 16.50 3.21
C GLN A 833 31.65 16.54 1.67
N ILE A 834 31.82 15.38 1.03
CA ILE A 834 31.95 15.30 -0.43
C ILE A 834 30.64 15.70 -1.11
N ILE A 835 29.50 15.20 -0.63
CA ILE A 835 28.18 15.53 -1.16
C ILE A 835 27.85 17.00 -0.93
N LYS A 836 28.11 17.54 0.27
CA LYS A 836 27.96 18.99 0.53
C LYS A 836 28.73 19.82 -0.48
N ARG A 837 29.99 19.45 -0.74
CA ARG A 837 30.82 20.17 -1.71
C ARG A 837 30.26 20.07 -3.13
N ALA A 838 29.74 18.92 -3.52
CA ALA A 838 29.07 18.75 -4.81
C ALA A 838 27.80 19.62 -4.93
N VAL A 839 27.01 19.73 -3.86
CA VAL A 839 25.83 20.61 -3.79
C VAL A 839 26.23 22.09 -3.88
N GLU A 840 27.33 22.49 -3.24
CA GLU A 840 27.88 23.85 -3.35
C GLU A 840 28.30 24.19 -4.80
N TYR A 841 28.90 23.25 -5.52
CA TYR A 841 29.21 23.44 -6.94
C TYR A 841 27.96 23.49 -7.79
N HIS A 842 27.00 22.60 -7.54
CA HIS A 842 25.72 22.58 -8.24
C HIS A 842 24.98 23.93 -8.10
N SER A 843 25.01 24.51 -6.92
CA SER A 843 24.39 25.81 -6.63
C SER A 843 25.03 27.00 -7.37
N LYS A 844 26.24 26.83 -7.91
CA LYS A 844 27.00 27.86 -8.64
C LYS A 844 26.83 27.80 -10.17
N VAL A 845 26.29 26.72 -10.73
CA VAL A 845 26.37 26.40 -12.18
C VAL A 845 25.02 26.25 -12.89
#